data_AF-A0A7W1H0M4-F1
#
_entry.id   AF-A0A7W1H0M4-F1
#
_cell.length_a   1.000
_cell.length_b   1.000
_cell.length_c   1.000
_cell.angle_alpha   90.00
_cell.angle_beta   90.00
_cell.angle_gamma   90.00
#
_symmetry.space_group_name_H-M   'P 1'
#
loop_
_entity.id
_entity.type
_entity.pdbx_description
1 polymer ?
#
loop_
_entity_poly.entity_id
_entity_poly.type
_entity_poly.pdbx_seq_one_letter_code
_entity_poly.pdbx_strand_id
1 'polypeptide(L)'
;MKPDSRLEHAVETGRAVVGVLFVHGIGQQQRGQTLRQCEESTCTWLSQWLGSTIVLDREHACRTAAPSSDPTAPAFAHLYFKASDSKECLSHWLFAESWWAESFEVPQYRDVARWGISILPWSVLAAFGDRLRAIVHQHRFAGLPAPPTLSQRRRLAIAQLPEFLTTLLLCGVVLPIAFAAQIAVLATILVGKMRLLRWSVVRVQRLLSEVVGDTYALLQSDVSFRKMVDQVRKDLRWLSDRCDAVVVVAHSQGSAVTHEALRTERSEGWALSDCRLITFGAAVGRFVGMRALVESSRRAFTAASAHLILTGALNAALLFAVATIGLSPEARQYPSAWYDEMTFYVVIGLFALLMPSATAALLPISLRRLATRHQSQLALAGLANRDGWRDIYATADPIPNGPLLEPDFSSDHQGRDDGIAVTSMQVTNRRNPFRDHTTYWNNPDEFVTCLIATLAPLTGRLRSLIDPPPVAMNAAAHARAHRVSSLNHVRLAALFWTAVVCITDISALYGAQSSTQTSGMRLTLFSWSIAMGTTLAAMLWLWSIWNRRQEHLFLVSHQSSHRPFVGPMLTAGALLLPGLVTYSFGSLRLRLELLTVLAGSIVVLLLLAAIGHVVKDPARPYGPLTGKDGELRRGSVWASCFGLIGAALAWIAWVLMVAGSDDLGGLIGRLIVIDAAWFAFLASSLGFVKGSRLSQCIAVAGLTALIPVFLTYPFHIASGACTIVALACAYLSVRGFDEAARRLVL
;
A
#
# COMPACT_ATOMS: atom_id res chain seq x y z
N MET A 1 -3.06 -45.20 -10.57
CA MET A 1 -2.55 -44.61 -9.31
C MET A 1 -2.92 -45.54 -8.18
N LYS A 2 -1.99 -45.89 -7.28
CA LYS A 2 -2.36 -46.58 -6.03
C LYS A 2 -3.21 -45.63 -5.18
N PRO A 3 -4.23 -46.11 -4.47
CA PRO A 3 -4.96 -45.28 -3.51
C PRO A 3 -3.99 -44.68 -2.48
N ASP A 4 -4.09 -43.37 -2.28
CA ASP A 4 -3.34 -42.64 -1.27
C ASP A 4 -3.94 -42.97 0.10
N SER A 5 -3.25 -43.83 0.88
CA SER A 5 -3.76 -44.39 2.14
C SER A 5 -4.12 -43.34 3.18
N ARG A 6 -3.58 -42.12 3.08
CA ARG A 6 -3.90 -41.00 3.98
C ARG A 6 -5.34 -40.53 3.83
N LEU A 7 -5.86 -40.45 2.60
CA LEU A 7 -7.22 -39.95 2.36
C LEU A 7 -8.27 -40.97 2.80
N GLU A 8 -8.04 -42.26 2.54
CA GLU A 8 -8.94 -43.32 3.00
C GLU A 8 -8.98 -43.37 4.53
N HIS A 9 -7.82 -43.29 5.18
CA HIS A 9 -7.73 -43.21 6.64
C HIS A 9 -8.41 -41.95 7.20
N ALA A 10 -8.23 -40.79 6.57
CA ALA A 10 -8.87 -39.53 6.96
C ALA A 10 -10.40 -39.62 6.89
N VAL A 11 -10.95 -40.21 5.82
CA VAL A 11 -12.40 -40.41 5.67
C VAL A 11 -12.94 -41.42 6.68
N GLU A 12 -12.21 -42.51 6.95
CA GLU A 12 -12.60 -43.52 7.94
C GLU A 12 -12.55 -43.00 9.38
N THR A 13 -11.54 -42.19 9.71
CA THR A 13 -11.33 -41.65 11.07
C THR A 13 -12.02 -40.31 11.30
N GLY A 14 -12.48 -39.64 10.25
CA GLY A 14 -12.96 -38.26 10.30
C GLY A 14 -11.86 -37.23 10.56
N ARG A 15 -10.58 -37.60 10.44
CA ARG A 15 -9.43 -36.68 10.58
C ARG A 15 -9.24 -35.87 9.30
N ALA A 16 -8.82 -34.62 9.43
CA ALA A 16 -8.41 -33.83 8.28
C ALA A 16 -6.99 -34.22 7.85
N VAL A 17 -6.72 -34.17 6.55
CA VAL A 17 -5.38 -34.45 5.99
C VAL A 17 -4.39 -33.38 6.45
N VAL A 18 -4.83 -32.12 6.47
CA VAL A 18 -4.01 -30.97 6.87
C VAL A 18 -4.77 -30.08 7.84
N GLY A 19 -4.17 -29.83 8.99
CA GLY A 19 -4.58 -28.78 9.93
C GLY A 19 -3.77 -27.51 9.69
N VAL A 20 -4.41 -26.35 9.63
CA VAL A 20 -3.71 -25.05 9.56
C VAL A 20 -4.11 -24.20 10.76
N LEU A 21 -3.16 -23.91 11.65
CA LEU A 21 -3.36 -23.02 12.78
C LEU A 21 -2.87 -21.61 12.46
N PHE A 22 -3.79 -20.67 12.31
CA PHE A 22 -3.49 -19.25 12.19
C PHE A 22 -3.28 -18.66 13.59
N VAL A 23 -2.10 -18.08 13.82
CA VAL A 23 -1.78 -17.38 15.07
C VAL A 23 -1.66 -15.89 14.75
N HIS A 24 -2.60 -15.11 15.24
CA HIS A 24 -2.64 -13.68 14.97
C HIS A 24 -1.53 -12.92 15.70
N GLY A 25 -1.15 -11.76 15.16
CA GLY A 25 -0.27 -10.81 15.82
C GLY A 25 -0.98 -10.00 16.90
N ILE A 26 -0.28 -9.04 17.51
CA ILE A 26 -0.87 -8.11 18.48
C ILE A 26 -2.06 -7.34 17.88
N GLY A 27 -3.06 -7.07 18.72
CA GLY A 27 -4.16 -6.19 18.35
C GLY A 27 -5.50 -6.57 18.97
N GLN A 28 -6.51 -5.82 18.54
CA GLN A 28 -7.90 -5.93 18.99
C GLN A 28 -8.72 -6.86 18.06
N GLN A 29 -8.08 -7.86 17.44
CA GLN A 29 -8.79 -8.79 16.57
C GLN A 29 -9.82 -9.58 17.40
N GLN A 30 -11.05 -9.61 16.90
CA GLN A 30 -12.08 -10.45 17.49
C GLN A 30 -11.77 -11.92 17.19
N ARG A 31 -12.15 -12.83 18.09
CA ARG A 31 -12.08 -14.28 17.84
C ARG A 31 -12.75 -14.63 16.51
N GLY A 32 -12.06 -15.38 15.65
CA GLY A 32 -12.54 -15.76 14.32
C GLY A 32 -12.29 -14.73 13.22
N GLN A 33 -11.76 -13.54 13.54
CA GLN A 33 -11.47 -12.51 12.53
C GLN A 33 -10.25 -12.90 11.69
N THR A 34 -9.18 -13.39 12.32
CA THR A 34 -7.98 -13.80 11.59
C THR A 34 -8.28 -15.01 10.73
N LEU A 35 -9.02 -15.98 11.27
CA LEU A 35 -9.48 -17.15 10.52
C LEU A 35 -10.20 -16.74 9.23
N ARG A 36 -11.21 -15.87 9.32
CA ARG A 36 -11.99 -15.40 8.16
C ARG A 36 -11.11 -14.74 7.10
N GLN A 37 -10.22 -13.84 7.52
CA GLN A 37 -9.34 -13.13 6.60
C GLN A 37 -8.39 -14.08 5.86
N CYS A 38 -7.78 -15.02 6.60
CA CYS A 38 -6.83 -15.98 6.05
C CYS A 38 -7.54 -16.99 5.13
N GLU A 39 -8.68 -17.52 5.58
CA GLU A 39 -9.53 -18.43 4.82
C GLU A 39 -10.02 -17.78 3.52
N GLU A 40 -10.57 -16.56 3.56
CA GLU A 40 -11.07 -15.88 2.37
C GLU A 40 -9.96 -15.70 1.32
N SER A 41 -8.78 -15.29 1.76
CA SER A 41 -7.62 -15.06 0.87
C SER A 41 -7.11 -16.38 0.27
N THR A 42 -7.01 -17.42 1.08
CA THR A 42 -6.56 -18.76 0.68
C THR A 42 -7.53 -19.40 -0.29
N CYS A 43 -8.83 -19.38 0.03
CA CYS A 43 -9.86 -19.97 -0.80
C CYS A 43 -10.08 -19.18 -2.09
N THR A 44 -9.96 -17.85 -2.07
CA THR A 44 -9.99 -17.03 -3.30
C THR A 44 -8.85 -17.39 -4.23
N TRP A 45 -7.63 -17.52 -3.69
CA TRP A 45 -6.46 -17.97 -4.45
C TRP A 45 -6.70 -19.37 -5.03
N LEU A 46 -7.15 -20.33 -4.21
CA LEU A 46 -7.40 -21.71 -4.64
C LEU A 46 -8.49 -21.80 -5.72
N SER A 47 -9.60 -21.09 -5.57
CA SER A 47 -10.67 -21.05 -6.58
C SER A 47 -10.19 -20.46 -7.90
N GLN A 48 -9.35 -19.43 -7.87
CA GLN A 48 -8.80 -18.82 -9.08
C GLN A 48 -7.74 -19.71 -9.75
N TRP A 49 -6.90 -20.37 -8.94
CA TRP A 49 -5.83 -21.26 -9.40
C TRP A 49 -6.37 -22.58 -9.98
N LEU A 50 -7.32 -23.21 -9.31
CA LEU A 50 -7.90 -24.50 -9.72
C LEU A 50 -8.99 -24.36 -10.79
N GLY A 51 -9.46 -23.14 -11.04
CA GLY A 51 -10.51 -22.85 -12.01
C GLY A 51 -11.80 -23.62 -11.69
N SER A 52 -12.47 -24.12 -12.74
CA SER A 52 -13.71 -24.89 -12.62
C SER A 52 -13.49 -26.38 -12.38
N THR A 53 -12.25 -26.85 -12.19
CA THR A 53 -11.94 -28.29 -12.06
C THR A 53 -12.22 -28.84 -10.66
N ILE A 54 -12.14 -27.98 -9.64
CA ILE A 54 -12.40 -28.35 -8.25
C ILE A 54 -13.40 -27.37 -7.65
N VAL A 55 -14.46 -27.92 -7.06
CA VAL A 55 -15.42 -27.15 -6.27
C VAL A 55 -14.90 -27.12 -4.83
N LEU A 56 -14.63 -25.91 -4.34
CA LEU A 56 -14.40 -25.67 -2.93
C LEU A 56 -15.74 -25.64 -2.23
N ASP A 57 -16.04 -26.70 -1.49
CA ASP A 57 -17.26 -26.76 -0.70
C ASP A 57 -17.01 -26.08 0.65
N ARG A 58 -17.64 -24.92 0.80
CA ARG A 58 -17.64 -24.09 2.01
C ARG A 58 -18.92 -24.25 2.83
N GLU A 59 -19.78 -25.23 2.56
CA GLU A 59 -21.11 -25.35 3.21
C GLU A 59 -21.07 -25.41 4.75
N HIS A 60 -19.90 -25.64 5.36
CA HIS A 60 -19.71 -25.68 6.81
C HIS A 60 -18.79 -24.57 7.36
N ALA A 61 -18.45 -23.57 6.54
CA ALA A 61 -17.18 -22.85 6.61
C ALA A 61 -16.98 -21.77 7.68
N CYS A 62 -17.92 -21.52 8.60
CA CYS A 62 -17.61 -20.60 9.69
C CYS A 62 -18.50 -20.82 10.89
N ARG A 63 -18.12 -21.75 11.78
CA ARG A 63 -18.54 -21.66 13.19
C ARG A 63 -17.73 -20.56 13.88
N THR A 64 -17.83 -19.33 13.39
CA THR A 64 -17.10 -18.19 13.95
C THR A 64 -17.74 -17.59 15.19
N ALA A 65 -18.95 -18.04 15.58
CA ALA A 65 -19.67 -17.43 16.69
C ALA A 65 -20.70 -18.32 17.41
N ALA A 66 -21.07 -19.48 16.88
CA ALA A 66 -21.91 -20.38 17.66
C ALA A 66 -21.04 -20.95 18.79
N PRO A 67 -21.47 -20.92 20.06
CA PRO A 67 -20.79 -21.66 21.10
C PRO A 67 -20.73 -23.10 20.62
N SER A 68 -19.53 -23.50 20.19
CA SER A 68 -19.16 -24.89 20.08
C SER A 68 -19.64 -25.56 21.37
N SER A 69 -20.24 -26.74 21.27
CA SER A 69 -20.54 -27.55 22.46
C SER A 69 -19.31 -27.72 23.37
N ASP A 70 -18.12 -27.59 22.78
CA ASP A 70 -16.86 -27.43 23.47
C ASP A 70 -16.42 -25.94 23.51
N PRO A 71 -16.61 -25.22 24.62
CA PRO A 71 -16.16 -23.83 24.77
C PRO A 71 -14.62 -23.71 24.72
N THR A 72 -13.90 -24.82 24.83
CA THR A 72 -12.44 -24.87 24.87
C THR A 72 -11.79 -24.98 23.49
N ALA A 73 -12.55 -25.34 22.46
CA ALA A 73 -12.07 -25.45 21.08
C ALA A 73 -11.74 -24.07 20.49
N PRO A 74 -10.68 -23.91 19.67
CA PRO A 74 -10.40 -22.67 18.95
C PRO A 74 -11.52 -22.32 17.95
N ALA A 75 -11.51 -21.11 17.38
CA ALA A 75 -12.37 -20.85 16.22
C ALA A 75 -11.84 -21.68 15.04
N PHE A 76 -12.71 -22.39 14.31
CA PHE A 76 -12.28 -23.27 13.22
C PHE A 76 -13.24 -23.29 12.02
N ALA A 77 -12.72 -23.71 10.87
CA ALA A 77 -13.42 -23.86 9.60
C ALA A 77 -12.95 -25.15 8.88
N HIS A 78 -13.89 -25.85 8.26
CA HIS A 78 -13.58 -27.02 7.43
C HIS A 78 -13.56 -26.61 5.96
N LEU A 79 -12.55 -27.06 5.22
CA LEU A 79 -12.45 -26.87 3.78
C LEU A 79 -12.40 -28.23 3.10
N TYR A 80 -13.42 -28.52 2.28
CA TYR A 80 -13.51 -29.76 1.52
C TYR A 80 -13.24 -29.48 0.04
N PHE A 81 -12.37 -30.29 -0.55
CA PHE A 81 -12.05 -30.23 -1.97
C PHE A 81 -12.79 -31.38 -2.65
N LYS A 82 -13.66 -31.07 -3.61
CA LYS A 82 -14.39 -32.07 -4.41
C LYS A 82 -14.08 -31.86 -5.89
N ALA A 83 -13.90 -32.94 -6.64
CA ALA A 83 -13.82 -32.81 -8.09
C ALA A 83 -15.18 -32.34 -8.63
N SER A 84 -15.20 -31.44 -9.62
CA SER A 84 -16.46 -30.81 -10.07
C SER A 84 -17.55 -31.79 -10.53
N ASP A 85 -17.14 -32.93 -11.10
CA ASP A 85 -18.05 -33.95 -11.63
C ASP A 85 -18.23 -35.15 -10.67
N SER A 86 -17.61 -35.12 -9.48
CA SER A 86 -17.65 -36.24 -8.53
C SER A 86 -18.09 -35.81 -7.14
N LYS A 87 -18.78 -36.70 -6.45
CA LYS A 87 -19.03 -36.56 -5.00
C LYS A 87 -17.80 -36.93 -4.15
N GLU A 88 -16.74 -37.46 -4.78
CA GLU A 88 -15.52 -37.85 -4.09
C GLU A 88 -14.79 -36.62 -3.52
N CYS A 89 -14.53 -36.67 -2.22
CA CYS A 89 -13.70 -35.68 -1.53
C CYS A 89 -12.23 -35.99 -1.81
N LEU A 90 -11.55 -35.08 -2.51
CA LEU A 90 -10.13 -35.20 -2.86
C LEU A 90 -9.21 -34.89 -1.66
N SER A 91 -9.67 -34.02 -0.77
CA SER A 91 -8.94 -33.62 0.44
C SER A 91 -9.87 -32.90 1.41
N HIS A 92 -9.55 -33.00 2.69
CA HIS A 92 -10.23 -32.27 3.77
C HIS A 92 -9.18 -31.54 4.60
N TRP A 93 -9.30 -30.21 4.71
CA TRP A 93 -8.45 -29.37 5.55
C TRP A 93 -9.25 -28.80 6.72
N LEU A 94 -8.58 -28.61 7.85
CA LEU A 94 -9.14 -28.00 9.06
C LEU A 94 -8.34 -26.73 9.38
N PHE A 95 -8.97 -25.57 9.20
CA PHE A 95 -8.39 -24.29 9.58
C PHE A 95 -8.82 -23.94 11.00
N ALA A 96 -7.90 -23.45 11.82
CA ALA A 96 -8.17 -22.99 13.17
C ALA A 96 -7.46 -21.65 13.43
N GLU A 97 -7.99 -20.84 14.33
CA GLU A 97 -7.33 -19.64 14.84
C GLU A 97 -7.00 -19.81 16.32
N SER A 98 -5.72 -19.64 16.66
CA SER A 98 -5.31 -19.47 18.05
C SER A 98 -5.46 -18.02 18.44
N TRP A 99 -6.43 -17.76 19.31
CA TRP A 99 -6.74 -16.43 19.79
C TRP A 99 -6.27 -16.26 21.23
N TRP A 100 -5.15 -15.58 21.40
CA TRP A 100 -4.47 -15.43 22.70
C TRP A 100 -4.66 -14.03 23.31
N ALA A 101 -5.36 -13.12 22.62
CA ALA A 101 -5.57 -11.73 23.09
C ALA A 101 -6.23 -11.63 24.48
N GLU A 102 -7.07 -12.60 24.87
CA GLU A 102 -7.71 -12.64 26.19
C GLU A 102 -6.93 -13.42 27.26
N SER A 103 -5.80 -14.02 26.89
CA SER A 103 -5.02 -14.86 27.82
C SER A 103 -4.24 -14.06 28.87
N PHE A 104 -4.16 -12.73 28.73
CA PHE A 104 -3.38 -11.87 29.61
C PHE A 104 -4.17 -10.64 30.05
N GLU A 105 -3.79 -10.10 31.20
CA GLU A 105 -4.36 -8.85 31.70
C GLU A 105 -3.75 -7.67 30.96
N VAL A 106 -4.60 -6.72 30.56
CA VAL A 106 -4.16 -5.47 29.94
C VAL A 106 -3.29 -4.70 30.95
N PRO A 107 -2.03 -4.38 30.62
CA PRO A 107 -1.15 -3.67 31.54
C PRO A 107 -1.70 -2.28 31.86
N GLN A 108 -1.39 -1.78 33.06
CA GLN A 108 -1.77 -0.42 33.41
C GLN A 108 -1.03 0.58 32.51
N TYR A 109 -1.73 1.64 32.09
CA TYR A 109 -1.15 2.67 31.22
C TYR A 109 0.19 3.23 31.73
N ARG A 110 0.34 3.39 33.04
CA ARG A 110 1.59 3.90 33.65
C ARG A 110 2.80 3.03 33.31
N ASP A 111 2.61 1.72 33.34
CA ASP A 111 3.67 0.75 33.06
C ASP A 111 4.01 0.75 31.57
N VAL A 112 2.97 0.75 30.72
CA VAL A 112 3.11 0.88 29.26
C VAL A 112 3.80 2.18 28.88
N ALA A 113 3.46 3.31 29.50
CA ALA A 113 4.04 4.60 29.18
C ALA A 113 5.51 4.69 29.63
N ARG A 114 5.82 4.23 30.85
CA ARG A 114 7.20 4.20 31.37
C ARG A 114 8.09 3.31 30.51
N TRP A 115 7.58 2.15 30.12
CA TRP A 115 8.26 1.24 29.20
C TRP A 115 8.32 1.79 27.78
N GLY A 116 7.25 2.42 27.30
CA GLY A 116 7.13 3.06 25.99
C GLY A 116 8.19 4.14 25.77
N ILE A 117 8.35 5.04 26.74
CA ILE A 117 9.40 6.08 26.75
C ILE A 117 10.79 5.46 26.64
N SER A 118 10.96 4.29 27.24
CA SER A 118 12.22 3.56 27.25
C SER A 118 12.46 2.91 25.88
N ILE A 119 11.47 2.19 25.33
CA ILE A 119 11.61 1.28 24.18
C ILE A 119 11.38 1.91 22.82
N LEU A 120 10.49 2.90 22.71
CA LEU A 120 10.16 3.55 21.44
C LEU A 120 11.38 4.19 20.78
N PRO A 121 12.27 4.92 21.49
CA PRO A 121 13.57 5.33 20.96
C PRO A 121 14.30 4.20 20.24
N TRP A 122 14.39 3.06 20.92
CA TRP A 122 15.11 1.89 20.45
C TRP A 122 14.52 1.29 19.20
N SER A 123 13.19 1.12 19.17
CA SER A 123 12.48 0.58 18.02
C SER A 123 12.64 1.46 16.78
N VAL A 124 12.59 2.78 16.96
CA VAL A 124 12.80 3.76 15.87
C VAL A 124 14.22 3.65 15.32
N LEU A 125 15.23 3.66 16.20
CA LEU A 125 16.64 3.55 15.77
C LEU A 125 16.93 2.22 15.09
N ALA A 126 16.42 1.11 15.64
CA ALA A 126 16.58 -0.20 15.05
C ALA A 126 16.01 -0.25 13.63
N ALA A 127 14.80 0.28 13.41
CA ALA A 127 14.17 0.32 12.09
C ALA A 127 15.02 1.10 11.06
N PHE A 128 15.59 2.24 11.44
CA PHE A 128 16.48 3.01 10.54
C PHE A 128 17.82 2.33 10.30
N GLY A 129 18.45 1.84 11.36
CA GLY A 129 19.72 1.12 11.26
C GLY A 129 19.60 -0.10 10.35
N ASP A 130 18.53 -0.86 10.48
CA ASP A 130 18.29 -2.04 9.66
C ASP A 130 17.95 -1.70 8.21
N ARG A 131 17.25 -0.58 7.96
CA ARG A 131 17.03 -0.10 6.59
C ARG A 131 18.33 0.33 5.91
N LEU A 132 19.16 1.13 6.58
CA LEU A 132 20.47 1.52 6.04
C LEU A 132 21.33 0.31 5.76
N ARG A 133 21.28 -0.69 6.65
CA ARG A 133 21.97 -1.95 6.48
C ARG A 133 21.44 -2.75 5.28
N ALA A 134 20.12 -2.81 5.09
CA ALA A 134 19.50 -3.48 3.95
C ALA A 134 19.96 -2.86 2.62
N ILE A 135 20.05 -1.52 2.54
CA ILE A 135 20.58 -0.80 1.38
C ILE A 135 22.05 -1.18 1.14
N VAL A 136 22.86 -1.23 2.20
CA VAL A 136 24.29 -1.61 2.11
C VAL A 136 24.47 -3.09 1.74
N HIS A 137 23.65 -4.00 2.29
CA HIS A 137 23.77 -5.45 2.09
C HIS A 137 23.07 -5.99 0.85
N GLN A 138 22.10 -5.28 0.26
CA GLN A 138 21.45 -5.70 -0.98
C GLN A 138 22.47 -6.03 -2.09
N HIS A 139 23.68 -5.44 -2.02
CA HIS A 139 24.78 -5.74 -2.94
C HIS A 139 25.56 -7.02 -2.65
N ARG A 140 25.56 -7.53 -1.42
CA ARG A 140 26.16 -8.83 -1.10
C ARG A 140 25.27 -9.98 -1.56
N PHE A 141 23.95 -9.78 -1.55
CA PHE A 141 22.97 -10.87 -1.69
C PHE A 141 22.15 -10.83 -2.99
N ALA A 142 22.57 -10.07 -4.01
CA ALA A 142 21.87 -10.00 -5.30
C ALA A 142 21.87 -11.32 -6.11
N GLY A 143 22.21 -12.47 -5.49
CA GLY A 143 22.20 -13.78 -6.13
C GLY A 143 23.11 -13.90 -7.34
N LEU A 144 24.04 -12.94 -7.53
CA LEU A 144 24.96 -12.96 -8.65
C LEU A 144 25.95 -14.12 -8.40
N PRO A 145 26.08 -15.06 -9.35
CA PRO A 145 26.95 -16.24 -9.19
C PRO A 145 28.45 -15.88 -9.12
N ALA A 146 28.80 -14.62 -9.39
CA ALA A 146 30.15 -14.10 -9.28
C ALA A 146 30.17 -12.77 -8.51
N PRO A 147 31.25 -12.46 -7.77
CA PRO A 147 31.40 -11.18 -7.10
C PRO A 147 31.30 -10.04 -8.13
N PRO A 148 30.48 -9.00 -7.88
CA PRO A 148 30.29 -7.93 -8.85
C PRO A 148 31.61 -7.19 -9.10
N THR A 149 31.87 -6.84 -10.36
CA THR A 149 33.05 -6.06 -10.76
C THR A 149 33.05 -4.68 -10.10
N LEU A 150 34.21 -4.03 -9.97
CA LEU A 150 34.30 -2.70 -9.36
C LEU A 150 33.37 -1.67 -10.05
N SER A 151 33.21 -1.75 -11.37
CA SER A 151 32.30 -0.87 -12.13
C SER A 151 30.82 -1.16 -11.83
N GLN A 152 30.43 -2.43 -11.67
CA GLN A 152 29.09 -2.81 -11.23
C GLN A 152 28.83 -2.32 -9.80
N ARG A 153 29.79 -2.49 -8.88
CA ARG A 153 29.69 -1.95 -7.50
C ARG A 153 29.49 -0.44 -7.49
N ARG A 154 30.23 0.31 -8.33
CA ARG A 154 30.06 1.76 -8.46
C ARG A 154 28.67 2.14 -9.01
N ARG A 155 28.21 1.49 -10.09
CA ARG A 155 26.88 1.77 -10.66
C ARG A 155 25.76 1.47 -9.67
N LEU A 156 25.88 0.36 -8.95
CA LEU A 156 24.94 -0.03 -7.91
C LEU A 156 24.96 0.95 -6.73
N ALA A 157 26.14 1.36 -6.26
CA ALA A 157 26.26 2.37 -5.20
C ALA A 157 25.64 3.71 -5.62
N ILE A 158 25.88 4.16 -6.86
CA ILE A 158 25.26 5.37 -7.41
C ILE A 158 23.73 5.21 -7.51
N ALA A 159 23.24 4.06 -7.96
CA ALA A 159 21.81 3.78 -8.06
C ALA A 159 21.11 3.75 -6.69
N GLN A 160 21.83 3.39 -5.61
CA GLN A 160 21.31 3.34 -4.24
C GLN A 160 21.47 4.65 -3.47
N LEU A 161 22.35 5.54 -3.93
CA LEU A 161 22.59 6.83 -3.26
C LEU A 161 21.30 7.62 -3.00
N PRO A 162 20.32 7.70 -3.92
CA PRO A 162 19.05 8.36 -3.65
C PRO A 162 18.27 7.71 -2.50
N GLU A 163 18.23 6.37 -2.41
CA GLU A 163 17.52 5.68 -1.33
C GLU A 163 18.23 5.86 0.02
N PHE A 164 19.56 5.82 0.01
CA PHE A 164 20.38 6.09 1.19
C PHE A 164 20.17 7.52 1.72
N LEU A 165 20.28 8.53 0.85
CA LEU A 165 20.04 9.93 1.19
C LEU A 165 18.60 10.17 1.65
N THR A 166 17.62 9.55 0.98
CA THR A 166 16.21 9.63 1.39
C THR A 166 16.01 9.02 2.77
N THR A 167 16.67 7.90 3.08
CA THR A 167 16.57 7.26 4.41
C THR A 167 17.18 8.14 5.49
N LEU A 168 18.33 8.78 5.21
CA LEU A 168 18.94 9.72 6.15
C LEU A 168 18.10 10.99 6.36
N LEU A 169 17.55 11.56 5.29
CA LEU A 169 16.63 12.70 5.36
C LEU A 169 15.38 12.34 6.18
N LEU A 170 14.79 11.17 5.91
CA LEU A 170 13.64 10.67 6.66
C LEU A 170 13.98 10.48 8.14
N CYS A 171 15.18 10.00 8.47
CA CYS A 171 15.66 9.89 9.85
C CYS A 171 15.69 11.27 10.53
N GLY A 172 16.23 12.29 9.84
CA GLY A 172 16.26 13.68 10.32
C GLY A 172 14.88 14.26 10.64
N VAL A 173 13.82 13.82 9.95
CA VAL A 173 12.42 14.25 10.19
C VAL A 173 11.71 13.38 11.24
N VAL A 174 11.88 12.05 11.16
CA VAL A 174 11.18 11.11 12.03
C VAL A 174 11.69 11.15 13.45
N LEU A 175 12.99 11.39 13.68
CA LEU A 175 13.56 11.49 15.02
C LEU A 175 12.92 12.64 15.84
N PRO A 176 12.80 13.88 15.34
CA PRO A 176 12.02 14.94 15.98
C PRO A 176 10.56 14.57 16.25
N ILE A 177 9.88 13.91 15.31
CA ILE A 177 8.48 13.49 15.48
C ILE A 177 8.39 12.45 16.60
N ALA A 178 9.30 11.47 16.62
CA ALA A 178 9.36 10.45 17.67
C ALA A 178 9.66 11.07 19.03
N PHE A 179 10.55 12.06 19.09
CA PHE A 179 10.84 12.83 20.29
C PHE A 179 9.60 13.62 20.77
N ALA A 180 8.95 14.36 19.87
CA ALA A 180 7.72 15.09 20.19
C ALA A 180 6.60 14.16 20.67
N ALA A 181 6.47 12.97 20.06
CA ALA A 181 5.53 11.95 20.51
C ALA A 181 5.86 11.44 21.92
N GLN A 182 7.13 11.25 22.27
CA GLN A 182 7.54 10.88 23.63
C GLN A 182 7.20 11.97 24.64
N ILE A 183 7.46 13.24 24.31
CA ILE A 183 7.06 14.37 25.15
C ILE A 183 5.55 14.42 25.30
N ALA A 184 4.78 14.18 24.24
CA ALA A 184 3.32 14.11 24.31
C ALA A 184 2.84 12.97 25.23
N VAL A 185 3.42 11.78 25.12
CA VAL A 185 3.13 10.64 26.01
C VAL A 185 3.41 11.02 27.47
N LEU A 186 4.59 11.61 27.75
CA LEU A 186 4.94 12.07 29.09
C LEU A 186 3.98 13.16 29.60
N ALA A 187 3.60 14.10 28.73
CA ALA A 187 2.64 15.13 29.05
C ALA A 187 1.28 14.54 29.40
N THR A 188 0.84 13.44 28.76
CA THR A 188 -0.43 12.80 29.14
C THR A 188 -0.42 12.22 30.56
N ILE A 189 0.74 11.82 31.09
CA ILE A 189 0.86 11.39 32.49
C ILE A 189 0.66 12.59 33.43
N LEU A 190 1.21 13.75 33.10
CA LEU A 190 1.10 14.97 33.89
C LEU A 190 -0.32 15.57 33.80
N VAL A 191 -0.83 15.73 32.58
CA VAL A 191 -2.16 16.29 32.26
C VAL A 191 -3.28 15.38 32.73
N GLY A 192 -3.07 14.05 32.80
CA GLY A 192 -4.06 13.11 33.34
C GLY A 192 -4.47 13.40 34.79
N LYS A 193 -3.69 14.19 35.54
CA LYS A 193 -4.04 14.67 36.88
C LYS A 193 -5.06 15.82 36.86
N MET A 194 -5.25 16.50 35.72
CA MET A 194 -6.19 17.61 35.56
C MET A 194 -7.60 17.08 35.23
N ARG A 195 -8.61 17.49 36.01
CA ARG A 195 -10.00 16.99 35.86
C ARG A 195 -10.60 17.31 34.48
N LEU A 196 -10.36 18.50 33.93
CA LEU A 196 -11.00 18.99 32.70
C LEU A 196 -10.54 18.24 31.43
N LEU A 197 -9.28 17.78 31.39
CA LEU A 197 -8.71 17.11 30.20
C LEU A 197 -8.68 15.59 30.32
N ARG A 198 -9.16 15.04 31.45
CA ARG A 198 -9.07 13.62 31.77
C ARG A 198 -9.72 12.73 30.69
N TRP A 199 -10.86 13.12 30.14
CA TRP A 199 -11.56 12.31 29.13
C TRP A 199 -10.74 12.12 27.85
N SER A 200 -10.18 13.20 27.30
CA SER A 200 -9.32 13.14 26.11
C SER A 200 -8.04 12.35 26.36
N VAL A 201 -7.43 12.57 27.54
CA VAL A 201 -6.24 11.84 27.96
C VAL A 201 -6.54 10.34 28.08
N VAL A 202 -7.61 9.95 28.75
CA VAL A 202 -7.99 8.52 28.90
C VAL A 202 -8.18 7.85 27.54
N ARG A 203 -8.76 8.55 26.55
CA ARG A 203 -8.90 8.01 25.19
C ARG A 203 -7.54 7.76 24.52
N VAL A 204 -6.61 8.71 24.62
CA VAL A 204 -5.24 8.55 24.09
C VAL A 204 -4.48 7.46 24.85
N GLN A 205 -4.61 7.42 26.18
CA GLN A 205 -3.98 6.41 27.03
C GLN A 205 -4.49 5.00 26.70
N ARG A 206 -5.79 4.85 26.45
CA ARG A 206 -6.39 3.59 26.02
C ARG A 206 -5.84 3.15 24.66
N LEU A 207 -5.83 4.03 23.67
CA LEU A 207 -5.26 3.73 22.34
C LEU A 207 -3.79 3.32 22.42
N LEU A 208 -2.98 4.02 23.24
CA LEU A 208 -1.58 3.66 23.44
C LEU A 208 -1.42 2.32 24.16
N SER A 209 -2.26 2.04 25.16
CA SER A 209 -2.23 0.75 25.88
C SER A 209 -2.65 -0.40 24.96
N GLU A 210 -3.63 -0.20 24.08
CA GLU A 210 -4.08 -1.22 23.12
C GLU A 210 -3.04 -1.53 22.04
N VAL A 211 -2.22 -0.55 21.63
CA VAL A 211 -1.20 -0.76 20.58
C VAL A 211 0.15 -1.21 21.17
N VAL A 212 0.58 -0.58 22.25
CA VAL A 212 1.93 -0.75 22.84
C VAL A 212 1.90 -1.74 24.00
N GLY A 213 0.78 -1.85 24.72
CA GLY A 213 0.63 -2.67 25.91
C GLY A 213 0.80 -4.17 25.64
N ASP A 214 0.38 -4.65 24.47
CA ASP A 214 0.58 -6.07 24.16
C ASP A 214 2.07 -6.39 23.95
N THR A 215 2.85 -5.46 23.37
CA THR A 215 4.30 -5.64 23.21
C THR A 215 4.99 -5.56 24.57
N TYR A 216 4.47 -4.73 25.49
CA TYR A 216 4.89 -4.69 26.89
C TYR A 216 4.62 -6.03 27.58
N ALA A 217 3.40 -6.55 27.49
CA ALA A 217 3.00 -7.80 28.16
C ALA A 217 3.89 -8.97 27.72
N LEU A 218 4.20 -9.02 26.42
CA LEU A 218 5.06 -10.03 25.82
C LEU A 218 6.53 -9.95 26.28
N LEU A 219 7.06 -8.74 26.55
CA LEU A 219 8.47 -8.54 26.90
C LEU A 219 8.76 -8.40 28.41
N GLN A 220 7.79 -8.01 29.23
CA GLN A 220 8.00 -7.68 30.64
C GLN A 220 7.33 -8.65 31.61
N SER A 221 6.26 -9.33 31.21
CA SER A 221 5.53 -10.26 32.08
C SER A 221 5.74 -11.70 31.61
N ASP A 222 6.68 -12.41 32.23
CA ASP A 222 6.88 -13.85 31.96
C ASP A 222 5.59 -14.65 32.18
N VAL A 223 4.75 -14.26 33.14
CA VAL A 223 3.47 -14.91 33.42
C VAL A 223 2.49 -14.70 32.26
N SER A 224 2.33 -13.47 31.78
CA SER A 224 1.45 -13.16 30.65
C SER A 224 1.92 -13.87 29.39
N PHE A 225 3.22 -13.83 29.11
CA PHE A 225 3.81 -14.51 27.95
C PHE A 225 3.60 -16.03 28.01
N ARG A 226 3.77 -16.66 29.17
CA ARG A 226 3.48 -18.10 29.34
C ARG A 226 2.02 -18.42 29.07
N LYS A 227 1.07 -17.60 29.53
CA LYS A 227 -0.36 -17.81 29.23
C LYS A 227 -0.64 -17.75 27.73
N MET A 228 -0.01 -16.84 26.99
CA MET A 228 -0.12 -16.78 25.53
C MET A 228 0.43 -18.06 24.88
N VAL A 229 1.61 -18.51 25.34
CA VAL A 229 2.27 -19.74 24.87
C VAL A 229 1.39 -20.96 25.14
N ASP A 230 0.84 -21.09 26.35
CA ASP A 230 -0.03 -22.20 26.74
C ASP A 230 -1.33 -22.24 25.93
N GLN A 231 -1.89 -21.08 25.58
CA GLN A 231 -3.05 -21.01 24.68
C GLN A 231 -2.70 -21.55 23.28
N VAL A 232 -1.58 -21.13 22.69
CA VAL A 232 -1.14 -21.65 21.39
C VAL A 232 -0.87 -23.16 21.45
N ARG A 233 -0.24 -23.66 22.51
CA ARG A 233 -0.01 -25.11 22.70
C ARG A 233 -1.31 -25.89 22.81
N LYS A 234 -2.29 -25.38 23.56
CA LYS A 234 -3.61 -26.01 23.69
C LYS A 234 -4.28 -26.14 22.33
N ASP A 235 -4.25 -25.08 21.53
CA ASP A 235 -4.87 -25.08 20.20
C ASP A 235 -4.10 -25.98 19.21
N LEU A 236 -2.77 -26.05 19.32
CA LEU A 236 -1.94 -26.99 18.56
C LEU A 236 -2.29 -28.44 18.88
N ARG A 237 -2.43 -28.80 20.17
CA ARG A 237 -2.85 -30.14 20.59
C ARG A 237 -4.24 -30.48 20.07
N TRP A 238 -5.17 -29.54 20.20
CA TRP A 238 -6.53 -29.70 19.67
C TRP A 238 -6.53 -30.03 18.16
N LEU A 239 -5.65 -29.36 17.40
CA LEU A 239 -5.52 -29.56 15.97
C LEU A 239 -4.78 -30.87 15.63
N SER A 240 -3.70 -31.22 16.34
CA SER A 240 -2.92 -32.45 16.11
C SER A 240 -3.72 -33.72 16.37
N ASP A 241 -4.66 -33.68 17.31
CA ASP A 241 -5.55 -34.81 17.59
C ASP A 241 -6.52 -35.08 16.43
N ARG A 242 -6.72 -34.10 15.54
CA ARG A 242 -7.74 -34.11 14.47
C ARG A 242 -7.15 -34.06 13.08
N CYS A 243 -5.83 -33.96 12.95
CA CYS A 243 -5.17 -33.77 11.66
C CYS A 243 -3.94 -34.66 11.52
N ASP A 244 -3.66 -35.11 10.30
CA ASP A 244 -2.49 -35.97 10.05
C ASP A 244 -1.18 -35.17 9.98
N ALA A 245 -1.27 -33.92 9.48
CA ALA A 245 -0.18 -32.95 9.48
C ALA A 245 -0.68 -31.59 9.96
N VAL A 246 0.19 -30.80 10.59
CA VAL A 246 -0.14 -29.47 11.13
C VAL A 246 0.78 -28.41 10.54
N VAL A 247 0.20 -27.32 10.04
CA VAL A 247 0.94 -26.14 9.62
C VAL A 247 0.52 -24.95 10.46
N VAL A 248 1.50 -24.29 11.09
CA VAL A 248 1.27 -23.12 11.91
C VAL A 248 1.64 -21.88 11.11
N VAL A 249 0.72 -20.94 10.97
CA VAL A 249 0.87 -19.72 10.19
C VAL A 249 0.75 -18.54 11.15
N ALA A 250 1.89 -18.01 11.58
CA ALA A 250 1.97 -17.07 12.68
C ALA A 250 2.42 -15.68 12.22
N HIS A 251 1.64 -14.64 12.56
CA HIS A 251 1.90 -13.25 12.18
C HIS A 251 2.56 -12.45 13.32
N SER A 252 3.51 -11.58 12.96
CA SER A 252 4.04 -10.55 13.86
C SER A 252 4.56 -11.10 15.20
N GLN A 253 4.01 -10.68 16.34
CA GLN A 253 4.38 -11.20 17.66
C GLN A 253 3.78 -12.56 17.97
N GLY A 254 2.69 -12.94 17.28
CA GLY A 254 2.19 -14.32 17.31
C GLY A 254 3.26 -15.32 16.86
N SER A 255 4.16 -14.91 15.95
CA SER A 255 5.33 -15.71 15.58
C SER A 255 6.28 -16.00 16.74
N ALA A 256 6.47 -15.05 17.68
CA ALA A 256 7.33 -15.25 18.85
C ALA A 256 6.67 -16.17 19.88
N VAL A 257 5.35 -16.02 20.09
CA VAL A 257 4.57 -16.92 20.97
C VAL A 257 4.56 -18.34 20.41
N THR A 258 4.32 -18.51 19.11
CA THR A 258 4.38 -19.81 18.43
C THR A 258 5.78 -20.41 18.47
N HIS A 259 6.82 -19.62 18.22
CA HIS A 259 8.20 -20.08 18.30
C HIS A 259 8.51 -20.64 19.69
N GLU A 260 8.15 -19.91 20.75
CA GLU A 260 8.35 -20.38 22.12
C GLU A 260 7.52 -21.63 22.42
N ALA A 261 6.27 -21.70 21.97
CA ALA A 261 5.39 -22.87 22.15
C ALA A 261 6.00 -24.14 21.56
N LEU A 262 6.53 -24.07 20.33
CA LEU A 262 7.19 -25.18 19.65
C LEU A 262 8.57 -25.50 20.23
N ARG A 263 9.32 -24.48 20.68
CA ARG A 263 10.66 -24.65 21.28
C ARG A 263 10.60 -25.46 22.57
N THR A 264 9.56 -25.24 23.37
CA THR A 264 9.40 -25.82 24.71
C THR A 264 8.58 -27.11 24.71
N GLU A 265 7.88 -27.41 23.61
CA GLU A 265 7.13 -28.64 23.35
C GLU A 265 7.88 -29.91 23.80
N ARG A 266 9.13 -30.04 23.33
CA ARG A 266 9.97 -31.23 23.54
C ARG A 266 10.31 -31.48 25.01
N SER A 267 10.36 -30.43 25.82
CA SER A 267 10.59 -30.57 27.27
C SER A 267 9.39 -31.18 28.01
N GLU A 268 8.20 -31.14 27.40
CA GLU A 268 6.95 -31.64 27.97
C GLU A 268 6.53 -33.02 27.42
N GLY A 269 7.34 -33.65 26.55
CA GLY A 269 7.14 -35.05 26.14
C GLY A 269 6.04 -35.30 25.09
N TRP A 270 5.47 -34.26 24.50
CA TRP A 270 4.63 -34.37 23.30
C TRP A 270 5.46 -33.94 22.08
N ALA A 271 5.28 -34.63 20.95
CA ALA A 271 6.03 -34.36 19.72
C ALA A 271 5.08 -34.38 18.53
N LEU A 272 4.92 -33.22 17.89
CA LEU A 272 4.25 -33.10 16.60
C LEU A 272 5.12 -33.74 15.51
N SER A 273 4.73 -34.92 15.04
CA SER A 273 5.51 -35.70 14.08
C SER A 273 5.60 -35.08 12.68
N ASP A 274 4.61 -34.27 12.27
CA ASP A 274 4.60 -33.56 10.98
C ASP A 274 4.07 -32.13 11.15
N CYS A 275 4.89 -31.29 11.81
CA CYS A 275 4.62 -29.86 11.98
C CYS A 275 5.44 -29.02 11.01
N ARG A 276 4.83 -28.01 10.40
CA ARG A 276 5.53 -26.93 9.69
C ARG A 276 5.17 -25.58 10.28
N LEU A 277 6.13 -24.68 10.33
CA LEU A 277 6.00 -23.32 10.81
C LEU A 277 6.19 -22.34 9.65
N ILE A 278 5.24 -21.43 9.49
CA ILE A 278 5.32 -20.28 8.60
C ILE A 278 5.19 -19.04 9.46
N THR A 279 6.27 -18.31 9.64
CA THR A 279 6.24 -17.00 10.31
C THR A 279 6.18 -15.91 9.25
N PHE A 280 5.42 -14.84 9.50
CA PHE A 280 5.42 -13.71 8.59
C PHE A 280 5.23 -12.37 9.27
N GLY A 281 5.87 -11.33 8.74
CA GLY A 281 6.02 -10.06 9.47
C GLY A 281 6.65 -10.27 10.85
N ALA A 282 7.40 -11.36 11.01
CA ALA A 282 7.75 -11.95 12.29
C ALA A 282 8.75 -11.10 13.06
N ALA A 283 8.46 -10.87 14.35
CA ALA A 283 9.37 -10.15 15.23
C ALA A 283 10.31 -11.10 16.01
N VAL A 284 10.43 -12.38 15.65
CA VAL A 284 11.08 -13.41 16.49
C VAL A 284 12.52 -13.03 16.86
N GLY A 285 13.36 -12.69 15.88
CA GLY A 285 14.75 -12.29 16.14
C GLY A 285 14.86 -10.99 16.92
N ARG A 286 13.96 -10.03 16.67
CA ARG A 286 13.90 -8.77 17.42
C ARG A 286 13.45 -9.02 18.86
N PHE A 287 12.47 -9.90 19.08
CA PHE A 287 11.97 -10.27 20.40
C PHE A 287 13.06 -10.94 21.23
N VAL A 288 13.73 -11.95 20.69
CA VAL A 288 14.87 -12.63 21.34
C VAL A 288 15.97 -11.63 21.67
N GLY A 289 16.32 -10.76 20.72
CA GLY A 289 17.31 -9.70 20.93
C GLY A 289 16.89 -8.71 22.01
N MET A 290 15.64 -8.24 22.00
CA MET A 290 15.13 -7.30 23.01
C MET A 290 15.10 -7.92 24.40
N ARG A 291 14.69 -9.18 24.54
CA ARG A 291 14.69 -9.90 25.80
C ARG A 291 16.12 -10.03 26.35
N ALA A 292 17.05 -10.48 25.51
CA ALA A 292 18.47 -10.56 25.86
C ALA A 292 19.05 -9.20 26.27
N LEU A 293 18.63 -8.10 25.63
CA LEU A 293 19.07 -6.75 25.98
C LEU A 293 18.50 -6.26 27.31
N VAL A 294 17.21 -6.50 27.55
CA VAL A 294 16.56 -6.16 28.83
C VAL A 294 17.22 -6.90 29.99
N GLU A 295 17.58 -8.17 29.79
CA GLU A 295 18.26 -9.01 30.78
C GLU A 295 19.73 -8.59 30.99
N SER A 296 20.47 -8.27 29.92
CA SER A 296 21.93 -8.08 29.99
C SER A 296 22.40 -6.65 30.27
N SER A 297 21.67 -5.60 29.87
CA SER A 297 22.23 -4.25 29.95
C SER A 297 21.20 -3.12 30.02
N ARG A 298 20.56 -2.97 31.20
CA ARG A 298 19.77 -1.76 31.52
C ARG A 298 20.55 -0.45 31.27
N ARG A 299 21.88 -0.45 31.47
CA ARG A 299 22.72 0.73 31.24
C ARG A 299 22.86 1.10 29.76
N ALA A 300 23.13 0.13 28.88
CA ALA A 300 23.20 0.38 27.44
C ALA A 300 21.84 0.86 26.89
N PHE A 301 20.78 0.29 27.44
CA PHE A 301 19.43 0.71 27.14
C PHE A 301 19.20 2.18 27.48
N THR A 302 19.50 2.59 28.72
CA THR A 302 19.36 3.99 29.15
C THR A 302 20.25 4.95 28.36
N ALA A 303 21.48 4.54 28.02
CA ALA A 303 22.40 5.36 27.23
C ALA A 303 21.88 5.64 25.82
N ALA A 304 21.30 4.63 25.17
CA ALA A 304 20.70 4.77 23.85
C ALA A 304 19.42 5.62 23.86
N SER A 305 18.54 5.45 24.85
CA SER A 305 17.37 6.33 25.01
C SER A 305 17.80 7.78 25.25
N ALA A 306 18.80 8.01 26.10
CA ALA A 306 19.37 9.34 26.32
C ALA A 306 19.98 9.93 25.04
N HIS A 307 20.70 9.12 24.25
CA HIS A 307 21.22 9.54 22.95
C HIS A 307 20.11 9.93 21.98
N LEU A 308 19.02 9.17 21.88
CA LEU A 308 17.89 9.54 21.02
C LEU A 308 17.20 10.82 21.50
N ILE A 309 16.98 10.97 22.80
CA ILE A 309 16.38 12.19 23.36
C ILE A 309 17.26 13.39 23.03
N LEU A 310 18.57 13.28 23.23
CA LEU A 310 19.52 14.35 22.91
C LEU A 310 19.53 14.67 21.41
N THR A 311 19.63 13.66 20.54
CA THR A 311 19.66 13.86 19.08
C THR A 311 18.33 14.35 18.53
N GLY A 312 17.21 13.84 19.02
CA GLY A 312 15.87 14.33 18.69
C GLY A 312 15.66 15.77 19.13
N ALA A 313 16.11 16.15 20.34
CA ALA A 313 16.04 17.51 20.84
C ALA A 313 16.93 18.47 20.03
N LEU A 314 18.16 18.06 19.69
CA LEU A 314 19.06 18.83 18.83
C LEU A 314 18.45 19.05 17.44
N ASN A 315 17.90 18.00 16.82
CA ASN A 315 17.24 18.11 15.52
C ASN A 315 16.01 19.03 15.59
N ALA A 316 15.21 18.94 16.66
CA ALA A 316 14.06 19.81 16.86
C ALA A 316 14.47 21.28 17.06
N ALA A 317 15.50 21.53 17.86
CA ALA A 317 16.04 22.88 18.08
C ALA A 317 16.60 23.48 16.78
N LEU A 318 17.27 22.67 15.97
CA LEU A 318 17.79 23.08 14.68
C LEU A 318 16.67 23.38 13.67
N LEU A 319 15.65 22.53 13.58
CA LEU A 319 14.46 22.79 12.75
C LEU A 319 13.76 24.08 13.19
N PHE A 320 13.65 24.31 14.49
CA PHE A 320 13.09 25.53 15.04
C PHE A 320 13.96 26.76 14.71
N ALA A 321 15.28 26.65 14.81
CA ALA A 321 16.20 27.72 14.44
C ALA A 321 16.10 28.07 12.95
N VAL A 322 16.11 27.07 12.06
CA VAL A 322 15.92 27.27 10.60
C VAL A 322 14.56 27.93 10.32
N ALA A 323 13.50 27.49 10.99
CA ALA A 323 12.18 28.11 10.85
C ALA A 323 12.16 29.55 11.36
N THR A 324 12.78 29.84 12.50
CA THR A 324 12.81 31.17 13.11
C THR A 324 13.64 32.15 12.28
N ILE A 325 14.82 31.72 11.81
CA ILE A 325 15.65 32.48 10.89
C ILE A 325 14.87 32.75 9.60
N GLY A 326 14.19 31.73 9.05
CA GLY A 326 13.36 31.89 7.86
C GLY A 326 12.11 32.76 8.03
N LEU A 327 11.67 32.97 9.27
CA LEU A 327 10.55 33.84 9.60
C LEU A 327 10.98 35.28 9.96
N SER A 328 12.29 35.52 10.07
CA SER A 328 12.83 36.81 10.53
C SER A 328 12.47 37.97 9.59
N PRO A 329 12.29 39.20 10.11
CA PRO A 329 12.03 40.38 9.29
C PRO A 329 13.18 40.70 8.33
N GLU A 330 14.43 40.49 8.74
CA GLU A 330 15.60 40.76 7.89
C GLU A 330 15.61 39.87 6.63
N ALA A 331 15.18 38.61 6.77
CA ALA A 331 15.00 37.69 5.64
C ALA A 331 14.05 38.24 4.56
N ARG A 332 13.05 39.03 4.97
CA ARG A 332 12.09 39.66 4.05
C ARG A 332 12.67 40.89 3.35
N GLN A 333 13.66 41.54 3.95
CA GLN A 333 14.18 42.82 3.49
C GLN A 333 15.30 42.67 2.45
N TYR A 334 16.10 41.59 2.51
CA TYR A 334 17.26 41.40 1.62
C TYR A 334 17.34 39.99 1.00
N PRO A 335 16.46 39.62 0.05
CA PRO A 335 16.34 38.24 -0.43
C PRO A 335 17.62 37.67 -1.04
N SER A 336 18.40 38.46 -1.79
CA SER A 336 19.56 37.98 -2.56
C SER A 336 20.77 37.61 -1.68
N ALA A 337 21.16 38.48 -0.75
CA ALA A 337 22.20 38.17 0.24
C ALA A 337 21.79 37.02 1.16
N TRP A 338 20.48 36.87 1.37
CA TRP A 338 19.91 35.85 2.22
C TRP A 338 19.92 34.46 1.59
N TYR A 339 19.89 34.31 0.26
CA TYR A 339 20.01 33.00 -0.40
C TYR A 339 21.37 32.33 -0.17
N ASP A 340 22.46 33.11 -0.17
CA ASP A 340 23.81 32.58 0.06
C ASP A 340 23.99 32.16 1.53
N GLU A 341 23.52 32.98 2.48
CA GLU A 341 23.54 32.65 3.91
C GLU A 341 22.59 31.49 4.25
N MET A 342 21.37 31.46 3.70
CA MET A 342 20.44 30.34 3.86
C MET A 342 21.02 29.05 3.33
N THR A 343 21.67 29.07 2.16
CA THR A 343 22.29 27.86 1.60
C THR A 343 23.33 27.32 2.57
N PHE A 344 24.14 28.19 3.17
CA PHE A 344 25.09 27.81 4.21
C PHE A 344 24.40 27.22 5.47
N TYR A 345 23.36 27.87 6.00
CA TYR A 345 22.61 27.37 7.16
C TYR A 345 21.84 26.07 6.87
N VAL A 346 21.32 25.89 5.66
CA VAL A 346 20.65 24.67 5.22
C VAL A 346 21.66 23.54 5.05
N VAL A 347 22.84 23.80 4.47
CA VAL A 347 23.90 22.80 4.35
C VAL A 347 24.44 22.39 5.72
N ILE A 348 24.72 23.34 6.61
CA ILE A 348 25.12 23.06 7.99
C ILE A 348 24.01 22.36 8.74
N GLY A 349 22.76 22.79 8.57
CA GLY A 349 21.60 22.17 9.18
C GLY A 349 21.43 20.73 8.72
N LEU A 350 21.56 20.46 7.42
CA LEU A 350 21.57 19.11 6.87
C LEU A 350 22.73 18.31 7.46
N PHE A 351 23.95 18.84 7.50
CA PHE A 351 25.10 18.13 8.07
C PHE A 351 24.92 17.81 9.56
N ALA A 352 24.39 18.76 10.33
CA ALA A 352 24.08 18.62 11.75
C ALA A 352 22.89 17.68 12.02
N LEU A 353 21.94 17.54 11.08
CA LEU A 353 20.88 16.51 11.12
C LEU A 353 21.44 15.11 10.77
N LEU A 354 22.37 15.05 9.81
CA LEU A 354 22.87 13.80 9.25
C LEU A 354 23.86 13.09 10.17
N MET A 355 24.76 13.81 10.86
CA MET A 355 25.78 13.19 11.72
C MET A 355 25.20 12.43 12.92
N PRO A 356 24.27 12.99 13.72
CA PRO A 356 23.64 12.26 14.82
C PRO A 356 22.74 11.13 14.31
N SER A 357 22.08 11.32 13.17
CA SER A 357 21.28 10.27 12.52
C SER A 357 22.13 9.09 12.07
N ALA A 358 23.34 9.36 11.55
CA ALA A 358 24.30 8.34 11.17
C ALA A 358 24.85 7.59 12.40
N THR A 359 25.25 8.28 13.47
CA THR A 359 25.71 7.61 14.69
C THR A 359 24.61 6.76 15.33
N ALA A 360 23.38 7.26 15.35
CA ALA A 360 22.25 6.54 15.92
C ALA A 360 21.84 5.33 15.06
N ALA A 361 22.02 5.40 13.74
CA ALA A 361 21.78 4.27 12.83
C ALA A 361 22.87 3.18 12.90
N LEU A 362 24.09 3.51 13.34
CA LEU A 362 25.17 2.54 13.50
C LEU A 362 25.06 1.73 14.81
N LEU A 363 24.40 2.28 15.83
CA LEU A 363 24.25 1.62 17.14
C LEU A 363 23.49 0.26 17.07
N PRO A 364 22.37 0.11 16.34
CA PRO A 364 21.69 -1.18 16.16
C PRO A 364 22.54 -2.28 15.52
N ILE A 365 23.56 -1.92 14.72
CA ILE A 365 24.48 -2.89 14.11
C ILE A 365 25.25 -3.64 15.19
N SER A 366 25.67 -2.94 16.25
CA SER A 366 26.36 -3.55 17.38
C SER A 366 25.47 -4.49 18.21
N LEU A 367 24.16 -4.24 18.27
CA LEU A 367 23.24 -5.08 19.04
C LEU A 367 22.73 -6.30 18.27
N ARG A 368 22.64 -6.25 16.94
CA ARG A 368 22.39 -7.49 16.18
C ARG A 368 23.55 -8.47 16.32
N ARG A 369 24.78 -7.98 16.57
CA ARG A 369 25.91 -8.83 16.99
C ARG A 369 25.70 -9.46 18.37
N LEU A 370 24.87 -8.87 19.24
CA LEU A 370 24.44 -9.51 20.48
C LEU A 370 23.30 -10.50 20.23
N ALA A 371 22.31 -10.16 19.39
CA ALA A 371 21.23 -11.08 19.04
C ALA A 371 21.76 -12.36 18.36
N THR A 372 22.77 -12.24 17.50
CA THR A 372 23.47 -13.40 16.89
C THR A 372 24.20 -14.26 17.93
N ARG A 373 24.65 -13.70 19.07
CA ARG A 373 25.17 -14.54 20.18
C ARG A 373 24.08 -15.39 20.83
N HIS A 374 22.81 -15.00 20.71
CA HIS A 374 21.65 -15.74 21.19
C HIS A 374 20.96 -16.56 20.09
N GLN A 375 21.60 -16.75 18.93
CA GLN A 375 21.03 -17.51 17.81
C GLN A 375 20.69 -18.96 18.18
N SER A 376 21.39 -19.56 19.15
CA SER A 376 21.03 -20.88 19.69
C SER A 376 19.60 -20.92 20.27
N GLN A 377 19.07 -19.79 20.74
CA GLN A 377 17.69 -19.68 21.22
C GLN A 377 16.67 -19.69 20.07
N LEU A 378 17.09 -19.40 18.84
CA LEU A 378 16.22 -19.48 17.66
C LEU A 378 16.06 -20.93 17.17
N ALA A 379 16.92 -21.86 17.57
CA ALA A 379 16.85 -23.25 17.13
C ALA A 379 15.53 -23.92 17.52
N LEU A 380 14.83 -24.50 16.54
CA LEU A 380 13.69 -25.38 16.75
C LEU A 380 14.12 -26.82 16.42
N ALA A 381 14.69 -27.50 17.41
CA ALA A 381 15.26 -28.84 17.23
C ALA A 381 14.27 -29.89 16.69
N GLY A 382 12.96 -29.68 16.83
CA GLY A 382 11.90 -30.54 16.29
C GLY A 382 11.54 -30.25 14.82
N LEU A 383 11.93 -29.10 14.27
CA LEU A 383 11.70 -28.71 12.88
C LEU A 383 12.98 -28.83 12.03
N ALA A 384 13.92 -29.67 12.45
CA ALA A 384 15.26 -29.75 11.85
C ALA A 384 15.27 -30.19 10.37
N ASN A 385 14.17 -30.70 9.82
CA ASN A 385 14.04 -30.87 8.38
C ASN A 385 14.01 -29.50 7.68
N ARG A 386 14.81 -29.34 6.61
CA ARG A 386 15.01 -28.06 5.88
C ARG A 386 13.74 -27.31 5.46
N ASP A 387 12.61 -28.01 5.35
CA ASP A 387 11.31 -27.45 4.96
C ASP A 387 10.37 -27.14 6.14
N GLY A 388 10.83 -27.35 7.39
CA GLY A 388 10.02 -27.26 8.60
C GLY A 388 9.69 -25.82 9.01
N TRP A 389 10.57 -24.84 8.78
CA TRP A 389 10.30 -23.44 9.12
C TRP A 389 10.61 -22.48 7.97
N ARG A 390 9.57 -21.80 7.48
CA ARG A 390 9.65 -20.70 6.51
C ARG A 390 9.35 -19.36 7.17
N ASP A 391 10.24 -18.40 7.02
CA ASP A 391 10.11 -17.05 7.57
C ASP A 391 9.93 -16.03 6.44
N ILE A 392 8.72 -15.50 6.29
CA ILE A 392 8.35 -14.62 5.17
C ILE A 392 8.29 -13.16 5.62
N TYR A 393 9.07 -12.29 4.99
CA TYR A 393 9.09 -10.86 5.35
C TYR A 393 8.94 -9.96 4.12
N ALA A 394 8.16 -8.88 4.27
CA ALA A 394 7.98 -7.93 3.18
C ALA A 394 9.13 -6.92 3.09
N THR A 395 9.45 -6.48 1.86
CA THR A 395 10.58 -5.60 1.56
C THR A 395 10.68 -4.32 2.40
N ALA A 396 9.55 -3.74 2.79
CA ALA A 396 9.52 -2.50 3.58
C ALA A 396 8.86 -2.69 4.95
N ASP A 397 8.60 -3.93 5.40
CA ASP A 397 8.03 -4.17 6.72
C ASP A 397 9.04 -3.79 7.81
N PRO A 398 8.70 -2.83 8.71
CA PRO A 398 9.61 -2.35 9.74
C PRO A 398 9.78 -3.32 10.92
N ILE A 399 9.04 -4.43 10.96
CA ILE A 399 9.05 -5.36 12.10
C ILE A 399 10.13 -6.46 11.97
N PRO A 400 10.20 -7.24 10.86
CA PRO A 400 11.17 -8.33 10.73
C PRO A 400 12.63 -7.86 10.63
N ASN A 401 12.87 -6.67 10.07
CA ASN A 401 14.20 -6.14 9.77
C ASN A 401 15.05 -7.01 8.82
N GLY A 402 14.40 -7.70 7.89
CA GLY A 402 15.08 -8.60 6.96
C GLY A 402 14.97 -10.06 7.38
N PRO A 403 15.87 -10.93 6.88
CA PRO A 403 15.81 -12.36 7.18
C PRO A 403 16.18 -12.64 8.63
N LEU A 404 15.49 -13.60 9.25
CA LEU A 404 15.75 -14.01 10.62
C LEU A 404 17.20 -14.46 10.84
N LEU A 405 17.74 -15.22 9.89
CA LEU A 405 19.14 -15.66 9.86
C LEU A 405 19.81 -15.10 8.60
N GLU A 406 21.02 -14.54 8.73
CA GLU A 406 21.75 -14.07 7.55
C GLU A 406 22.27 -15.27 6.73
N PRO A 407 22.23 -15.21 5.38
CA PRO A 407 22.65 -16.32 4.52
C PRO A 407 24.08 -16.79 4.77
N ASP A 408 25.00 -15.88 5.12
CA ASP A 408 26.42 -16.18 5.34
C ASP A 408 26.64 -17.17 6.52
N PHE A 409 25.72 -17.21 7.50
CA PHE A 409 25.79 -18.21 8.59
C PHE A 409 25.32 -19.59 8.16
N SER A 410 24.54 -19.70 7.07
CA SER A 410 24.03 -20.98 6.60
C SER A 410 25.08 -21.80 5.85
N SER A 411 26.09 -21.16 5.25
CA SER A 411 27.14 -21.84 4.48
C SER A 411 28.29 -22.37 5.33
N ASP A 412 28.76 -21.61 6.35
CA ASP A 412 29.85 -22.06 7.23
C ASP A 412 29.45 -23.18 8.21
N HIS A 413 28.14 -23.32 8.46
CA HIS A 413 27.60 -24.39 9.29
C HIS A 413 27.05 -25.59 8.50
N GLN A 414 27.30 -25.69 7.18
CA GLN A 414 26.89 -26.87 6.40
C GLN A 414 27.49 -28.21 6.88
N GLY A 415 28.49 -28.19 7.78
CA GLY A 415 29.04 -29.38 8.43
C GLY A 415 28.58 -29.62 9.88
N ARG A 416 27.78 -28.73 10.48
CA ARG A 416 27.27 -28.88 11.84
C ARG A 416 25.75 -29.05 11.80
N ASP A 417 25.30 -30.23 12.19
CA ASP A 417 23.90 -30.64 12.32
C ASP A 417 23.17 -29.93 13.48
N ASP A 418 23.35 -28.61 13.60
CA ASP A 418 22.88 -27.80 14.73
C ASP A 418 21.33 -27.63 14.71
N GLY A 419 20.63 -28.27 13.76
CA GLY A 419 19.18 -28.39 13.73
C GLY A 419 18.42 -27.11 13.39
N ILE A 420 19.10 -26.04 12.95
CA ILE A 420 18.46 -24.76 12.61
C ILE A 420 18.17 -24.69 11.11
N ALA A 421 17.02 -25.22 10.71
CA ALA A 421 16.52 -25.18 9.35
C ALA A 421 15.47 -24.06 9.18
N VAL A 422 15.91 -22.80 9.13
CA VAL A 422 15.01 -21.67 8.80
C VAL A 422 15.29 -21.17 7.40
N THR A 423 14.26 -21.18 6.55
CA THR A 423 14.32 -20.56 5.23
C THR A 423 13.62 -19.21 5.27
N SER A 424 14.39 -18.11 5.29
CA SER A 424 13.82 -16.77 5.20
C SER A 424 13.59 -16.36 3.74
N MET A 425 12.38 -15.91 3.42
CA MET A 425 11.96 -15.49 2.08
C MET A 425 11.47 -14.04 2.10
N GLN A 426 12.10 -13.18 1.29
CA GLN A 426 11.60 -11.83 1.08
C GLN A 426 10.44 -11.83 0.06
N VAL A 427 9.38 -11.08 0.34
CA VAL A 427 8.28 -10.84 -0.62
C VAL A 427 8.10 -9.34 -0.90
N THR A 428 7.70 -8.98 -2.12
CA THR A 428 7.39 -7.58 -2.43
C THR A 428 5.92 -7.28 -2.16
N ASN A 429 5.62 -6.59 -1.06
CA ASN A 429 4.23 -6.25 -0.72
C ASN A 429 3.77 -4.89 -1.30
N ARG A 430 3.70 -3.82 -0.51
CA ARG A 430 3.27 -2.47 -0.96
C ARG A 430 4.43 -1.48 -1.05
N ARG A 431 5.64 -1.90 -0.61
CA ARG A 431 6.80 -1.03 -0.36
C ARG A 431 6.42 0.18 0.49
N ASN A 432 5.54 -0.03 1.47
CA ASN A 432 5.07 1.02 2.37
C ASN A 432 5.23 0.52 3.81
N PRO A 433 6.09 1.14 4.63
CA PRO A 433 6.36 0.66 5.99
C PRO A 433 5.13 0.52 6.88
N PHE A 434 4.10 1.33 6.68
CA PHE A 434 2.88 1.28 7.47
C PHE A 434 1.89 0.21 7.00
N ARG A 435 1.92 -0.14 5.70
CA ARG A 435 0.97 -1.08 5.10
C ARG A 435 1.56 -2.46 4.86
N ASP A 436 2.87 -2.58 4.65
CA ASP A 436 3.52 -3.86 4.35
C ASP A 436 3.28 -4.87 5.48
N HIS A 437 3.29 -4.41 6.73
CA HIS A 437 3.10 -5.26 7.91
C HIS A 437 1.71 -5.90 8.01
N THR A 438 0.66 -5.20 7.58
CA THR A 438 -0.75 -5.60 7.79
C THR A 438 -1.43 -6.12 6.52
N THR A 439 -0.72 -6.15 5.39
CA THR A 439 -1.34 -6.47 4.08
C THR A 439 -0.74 -7.68 3.39
N TYR A 440 -0.09 -8.60 4.12
CA TYR A 440 0.46 -9.84 3.57
C TYR A 440 -0.59 -10.66 2.80
N TRP A 441 -1.79 -10.83 3.38
CA TRP A 441 -2.91 -11.52 2.75
C TRP A 441 -3.43 -10.86 1.47
N ASN A 442 -3.10 -9.58 1.24
CA ASN A 442 -3.42 -8.87 0.00
C ASN A 442 -2.34 -9.06 -1.09
N ASN A 443 -1.42 -10.01 -0.90
CA ASN A 443 -0.37 -10.37 -1.85
C ASN A 443 -0.59 -11.81 -2.34
N PRO A 444 -1.53 -12.01 -3.29
CA PRO A 444 -1.79 -13.33 -3.84
C PRO A 444 -0.64 -13.85 -4.70
N ASP A 445 0.18 -12.97 -5.28
CA ASP A 445 1.26 -13.37 -6.21
C ASP A 445 2.41 -14.09 -5.48
N GLU A 446 2.84 -13.55 -4.34
CA GLU A 446 4.02 -14.03 -3.62
C GLU A 446 3.65 -14.69 -2.28
N PHE A 447 3.00 -13.95 -1.38
CA PHE A 447 2.77 -14.43 -0.01
C PHE A 447 1.81 -15.62 0.04
N VAL A 448 0.60 -15.47 -0.54
CA VAL A 448 -0.39 -16.56 -0.53
C VAL A 448 0.09 -17.73 -1.38
N THR A 449 0.72 -17.49 -2.54
CA THR A 449 1.36 -18.55 -3.34
C THR A 449 2.42 -19.31 -2.54
N CYS A 450 3.29 -18.63 -1.77
CA CYS A 450 4.30 -19.27 -0.93
C CYS A 450 3.67 -20.10 0.20
N LEU A 451 2.60 -19.58 0.83
CA LEU A 451 1.81 -20.33 1.80
C LEU A 451 1.26 -21.63 1.19
N ILE A 452 0.59 -21.54 0.04
CA ILE A 452 0.03 -22.72 -0.63
C ILE A 452 1.12 -23.69 -1.07
N ALA A 453 2.24 -23.22 -1.62
CA ALA A 453 3.38 -24.06 -1.97
C ALA A 453 3.97 -24.79 -0.75
N THR A 454 3.82 -24.22 0.45
CA THR A 454 4.25 -24.87 1.70
C THR A 454 3.26 -25.92 2.18
N LEU A 455 1.96 -25.71 1.92
CA LEU A 455 0.88 -26.67 2.20
C LEU A 455 0.87 -27.83 1.19
N ALA A 456 1.17 -27.57 -0.08
CA ALA A 456 1.01 -28.52 -1.19
C ALA A 456 1.66 -29.90 -0.98
N PRO A 457 2.86 -30.02 -0.40
CA PRO A 457 3.45 -31.34 -0.15
C PRO A 457 2.68 -32.20 0.86
N LEU A 458 1.81 -31.60 1.68
CA LEU A 458 1.04 -32.29 2.73
C LEU A 458 -0.34 -32.76 2.24
N THR A 459 -0.76 -32.38 1.03
CA THR A 459 -2.17 -32.51 0.61
C THR A 459 -2.45 -33.76 -0.24
N GLY A 460 -1.50 -34.70 -0.28
CA GLY A 460 -1.64 -35.99 -0.97
C GLY A 460 -1.98 -35.81 -2.44
N ARG A 461 -3.14 -36.35 -2.86
CA ARG A 461 -3.66 -36.28 -4.24
C ARG A 461 -3.78 -34.87 -4.81
N LEU A 462 -4.00 -33.84 -3.97
CA LEU A 462 -4.10 -32.46 -4.46
C LEU A 462 -2.76 -31.84 -4.83
N ARG A 463 -1.64 -32.42 -4.39
CA ARG A 463 -0.31 -31.84 -4.55
C ARG A 463 -0.04 -31.39 -5.98
N SER A 464 -0.27 -32.25 -6.97
CA SER A 464 0.03 -31.94 -8.38
C SER A 464 -0.87 -30.84 -8.97
N LEU A 465 -2.01 -30.52 -8.34
CA LEU A 465 -2.94 -29.51 -8.80
C LEU A 465 -2.68 -28.15 -8.16
N ILE A 466 -2.22 -28.12 -6.90
CA ILE A 466 -2.03 -26.88 -6.14
C ILE A 466 -0.57 -26.45 -6.00
N ASP A 467 0.41 -27.32 -6.24
CA ASP A 467 1.84 -26.97 -6.16
C ASP A 467 2.22 -26.06 -7.33
N PRO A 468 2.40 -24.75 -7.10
CA PRO A 468 2.69 -23.84 -8.19
C PRO A 468 4.13 -24.09 -8.67
N PRO A 469 4.36 -24.24 -9.99
CA PRO A 469 5.70 -24.52 -10.48
C PRO A 469 6.65 -23.37 -10.11
N PRO A 470 7.89 -23.66 -9.67
CA PRO A 470 8.84 -22.62 -9.22
C PRO A 470 9.07 -21.51 -10.25
N VAL A 471 9.03 -21.85 -11.55
CA VAL A 471 9.14 -20.89 -12.64
C VAL A 471 8.00 -19.88 -12.62
N ALA A 472 6.75 -20.31 -12.40
CA ALA A 472 5.60 -19.42 -12.32
C ALA A 472 5.65 -18.55 -11.05
N MET A 473 6.05 -19.12 -9.91
CA MET A 473 6.25 -18.36 -8.66
C MET A 473 7.28 -17.24 -8.85
N ASN A 474 8.45 -17.58 -9.43
CA ASN A 474 9.50 -16.61 -9.69
C ASN A 474 9.03 -15.52 -10.65
N ALA A 475 8.33 -15.89 -11.73
CA ALA A 475 7.83 -14.94 -12.71
C ALA A 475 6.78 -13.97 -12.10
N ALA A 476 5.90 -14.49 -11.24
CA ALA A 476 4.94 -13.68 -10.47
C ALA A 476 5.62 -12.72 -9.50
N ALA A 477 6.62 -13.19 -8.75
CA ALA A 477 7.41 -12.37 -7.84
C ALA A 477 8.13 -11.23 -8.58
N HIS A 478 8.76 -11.53 -9.73
CA HIS A 478 9.41 -10.51 -10.57
C HIS A 478 8.39 -9.49 -11.10
N ALA A 479 7.25 -9.95 -11.62
CA ALA A 479 6.20 -9.07 -12.10
C ALA A 479 5.69 -8.16 -10.98
N ARG A 480 5.39 -8.71 -9.80
CA ARG A 480 4.95 -7.93 -8.64
C ARG A 480 6.01 -6.94 -8.18
N ALA A 481 7.26 -7.36 -8.07
CA ALA A 481 8.36 -6.49 -7.70
C ALA A 481 8.47 -5.27 -8.62
N HIS A 482 8.35 -5.49 -9.94
CA HIS A 482 8.33 -4.41 -10.92
C HIS A 482 7.12 -3.48 -10.72
N ARG A 483 5.90 -4.02 -10.57
CA ARG A 483 4.68 -3.24 -10.32
C ARG A 483 4.86 -2.35 -9.09
N VAL A 484 5.16 -2.95 -7.95
CA VAL A 484 5.25 -2.23 -6.68
C VAL A 484 6.40 -1.21 -6.71
N SER A 485 7.51 -1.53 -7.39
CA SER A 485 8.59 -0.58 -7.64
C SER A 485 8.12 0.65 -8.39
N SER A 486 7.47 0.48 -9.56
CA SER A 486 6.94 1.60 -10.34
C SER A 486 5.95 2.45 -9.55
N LEU A 487 5.06 1.83 -8.76
CA LEU A 487 4.16 2.56 -7.86
C LEU A 487 4.91 3.38 -6.81
N ASN A 488 5.97 2.81 -6.24
CA ASN A 488 6.81 3.51 -5.27
C ASN A 488 7.51 4.72 -5.90
N HIS A 489 8.03 4.60 -7.12
CA HIS A 489 8.62 5.73 -7.85
C HIS A 489 7.59 6.84 -8.09
N VAL A 490 6.37 6.50 -8.48
CA VAL A 490 5.28 7.48 -8.63
C VAL A 490 4.97 8.20 -7.30
N ARG A 491 4.92 7.48 -6.18
CA ARG A 491 4.70 8.07 -4.86
C ARG A 491 5.84 9.00 -4.45
N LEU A 492 7.09 8.58 -4.68
CA LEU A 492 8.27 9.40 -4.37
C LEU A 492 8.32 10.64 -5.24
N ALA A 493 8.04 10.53 -6.54
CA ALA A 493 7.92 11.67 -7.43
C ALA A 493 6.82 12.64 -6.95
N ALA A 494 5.66 12.12 -6.55
CA ALA A 494 4.58 12.94 -6.02
C ALA A 494 4.97 13.65 -4.72
N LEU A 495 5.60 12.96 -3.76
CA LEU A 495 6.10 13.55 -2.53
C LEU A 495 7.15 14.64 -2.78
N PHE A 496 8.10 14.36 -3.69
CA PHE A 496 9.11 15.32 -4.11
C PHE A 496 8.45 16.57 -4.70
N TRP A 497 7.50 16.40 -5.61
CA TRP A 497 6.79 17.51 -6.21
C TRP A 497 5.95 18.31 -5.20
N THR A 498 5.26 17.64 -4.28
CA THR A 498 4.56 18.32 -3.18
C THR A 498 5.52 19.14 -2.33
N ALA A 499 6.72 18.61 -2.04
CA ALA A 499 7.74 19.35 -1.30
C ALA A 499 8.24 20.58 -2.09
N VAL A 500 8.51 20.44 -3.38
CA VAL A 500 8.89 21.56 -4.26
C VAL A 500 7.82 22.64 -4.26
N VAL A 501 6.54 22.27 -4.45
CA VAL A 501 5.42 23.22 -4.41
C VAL A 501 5.33 23.91 -3.06
N CYS A 502 5.41 23.17 -1.95
CA CYS A 502 5.38 23.78 -0.62
C CYS A 502 6.53 24.78 -0.42
N ILE A 503 7.74 24.46 -0.90
CA ILE A 503 8.91 25.36 -0.81
C ILE A 503 8.71 26.60 -1.68
N THR A 504 8.22 26.43 -2.91
CA THR A 504 7.93 27.57 -3.80
C THR A 504 6.81 28.44 -3.25
N ASP A 505 5.78 27.84 -2.65
CA ASP A 505 4.64 28.53 -2.04
C ASP A 505 5.07 29.39 -0.87
N ILE A 506 5.90 28.82 0.01
CA ILE A 506 6.48 29.51 1.15
C ILE A 506 7.34 30.68 0.64
N SER A 507 8.20 30.45 -0.36
CA SER A 507 9.06 31.50 -0.93
C SER A 507 8.24 32.63 -1.59
N ALA A 508 7.19 32.27 -2.31
CA ALA A 508 6.29 33.19 -2.97
C ALA A 508 5.50 34.02 -1.95
N LEU A 509 4.95 33.38 -0.91
CA LEU A 509 4.30 34.06 0.22
C LEU A 509 5.20 35.13 0.86
N TYR A 510 6.51 34.91 0.88
CA TYR A 510 7.47 35.88 1.42
C TYR A 510 7.90 36.98 0.43
N GLY A 511 7.91 36.70 -0.88
CA GLY A 511 8.33 37.68 -1.90
C GLY A 511 7.27 38.71 -2.30
N ALA A 512 5.99 38.49 -1.97
CA ALA A 512 4.91 39.40 -2.36
C ALA A 512 4.82 40.63 -1.42
N GLN A 513 5.36 41.76 -1.86
CA GLN A 513 5.35 43.03 -1.11
C GLN A 513 3.98 43.72 -1.02
N SER A 514 2.96 43.29 -1.79
CA SER A 514 1.62 43.89 -1.79
C SER A 514 0.49 42.89 -1.51
N SER A 515 -0.54 43.33 -0.77
CA SER A 515 -1.68 42.50 -0.35
C SER A 515 -2.51 41.95 -1.53
N THR A 516 -2.56 42.67 -2.65
CA THR A 516 -3.25 42.23 -3.87
C THR A 516 -2.50 41.12 -4.59
N GLN A 517 -1.17 41.16 -4.61
CA GLN A 517 -0.33 40.12 -5.21
C GLN A 517 -0.35 38.82 -4.41
N THR A 518 -0.41 38.90 -3.07
CA THR A 518 -0.52 37.71 -2.20
C THR A 518 -1.79 36.89 -2.44
N SER A 519 -2.91 37.54 -2.76
CA SER A 519 -4.22 36.89 -2.88
C SER A 519 -4.33 36.07 -4.17
N GLY A 520 -3.88 36.62 -5.30
CA GLY A 520 -3.86 35.90 -6.58
C GLY A 520 -2.90 34.70 -6.58
N MET A 521 -1.76 34.85 -5.90
CA MET A 521 -0.77 33.79 -5.79
C MET A 521 -1.28 32.63 -4.91
N ARG A 522 -1.88 32.92 -3.76
CA ARG A 522 -2.49 31.89 -2.89
C ARG A 522 -3.54 31.06 -3.62
N LEU A 523 -4.40 31.68 -4.42
CA LEU A 523 -5.44 30.96 -5.17
C LEU A 523 -4.83 30.07 -6.25
N THR A 524 -3.77 30.54 -6.93
CA THR A 524 -3.06 29.78 -7.96
C THR A 524 -2.41 28.54 -7.35
N LEU A 525 -1.66 28.71 -6.26
CA LEU A 525 -0.96 27.63 -5.56
C LEU A 525 -1.92 26.60 -4.94
N PHE A 526 -3.05 27.06 -4.39
CA PHE A 526 -4.11 26.18 -3.92
C PHE A 526 -4.72 25.36 -5.07
N SER A 527 -4.94 25.99 -6.23
CA SER A 527 -5.44 25.31 -7.43
C SER A 527 -4.45 24.27 -7.95
N TRP A 528 -3.15 24.58 -7.95
CA TRP A 528 -2.07 23.63 -8.27
C TRP A 528 -2.06 22.43 -7.31
N SER A 529 -2.18 22.69 -6.01
CA SER A 529 -2.22 21.65 -4.98
C SER A 529 -3.41 20.70 -5.19
N ILE A 530 -4.59 21.23 -5.51
CA ILE A 530 -5.78 20.43 -5.83
C ILE A 530 -5.58 19.64 -7.13
N ALA A 531 -5.09 20.28 -8.19
CA ALA A 531 -4.86 19.63 -9.48
C ALA A 531 -3.88 18.45 -9.31
N MET A 532 -2.76 18.66 -8.62
CA MET A 532 -1.79 17.58 -8.36
C MET A 532 -2.36 16.47 -7.48
N GLY A 533 -3.08 16.82 -6.41
CA GLY A 533 -3.71 15.84 -5.54
C GLY A 533 -4.72 14.97 -6.28
N THR A 534 -5.54 15.57 -7.16
CA THR A 534 -6.53 14.86 -7.97
C THR A 534 -5.88 14.00 -9.05
N THR A 535 -4.85 14.50 -9.75
CA THR A 535 -4.06 13.71 -10.73
C THR A 535 -3.42 12.50 -10.06
N LEU A 536 -2.80 12.68 -8.89
CA LEU A 536 -2.20 11.58 -8.14
C LEU A 536 -3.24 10.55 -7.71
N ALA A 537 -4.39 10.98 -7.19
CA ALA A 537 -5.48 10.09 -6.79
C ALA A 537 -5.99 9.26 -7.98
N ALA A 538 -6.20 9.89 -9.14
CA ALA A 538 -6.60 9.22 -10.38
C ALA A 538 -5.56 8.20 -10.83
N MET A 539 -4.27 8.56 -10.79
CA MET A 539 -3.17 7.65 -11.12
C MET A 539 -3.11 6.44 -10.19
N LEU A 540 -3.23 6.65 -8.88
CA LEU A 540 -3.25 5.57 -7.89
C LEU A 540 -4.48 4.66 -8.07
N TRP A 541 -5.62 5.22 -8.47
CA TRP A 541 -6.82 4.46 -8.78
C TRP A 541 -6.66 3.59 -10.03
N LEU A 542 -6.18 4.16 -11.14
CA LEU A 542 -5.88 3.41 -12.38
C LEU A 542 -4.84 2.32 -12.14
N TRP A 543 -3.80 2.66 -11.36
CA TRP A 543 -2.79 1.70 -10.92
C TRP A 543 -3.43 0.51 -10.20
N SER A 544 -4.37 0.76 -9.28
CA SER A 544 -5.05 -0.29 -8.54
C SER A 544 -5.86 -1.23 -9.44
N ILE A 545 -6.52 -0.69 -10.47
CA ILE A 545 -7.29 -1.47 -11.45
C ILE A 545 -6.35 -2.34 -12.27
N TRP A 546 -5.28 -1.76 -12.80
CA TRP A 546 -4.30 -2.50 -13.57
C TRP A 546 -3.62 -3.59 -12.75
N ASN A 547 -3.25 -3.29 -11.49
CA ASN A 547 -2.64 -4.26 -10.59
C ASN A 547 -3.57 -5.46 -10.35
N ARG A 548 -4.86 -5.23 -10.03
CA ARG A 548 -5.84 -6.31 -9.85
C ARG A 548 -5.98 -7.16 -11.12
N ARG A 549 -5.93 -6.54 -12.30
CA ARG A 549 -5.98 -7.28 -13.56
C ARG A 549 -4.75 -8.17 -13.77
N GLN A 550 -3.56 -7.69 -13.41
CA GLN A 550 -2.33 -8.49 -13.50
C GLN A 550 -2.34 -9.65 -12.49
N GLU A 551 -2.81 -9.42 -11.26
CA GLU A 551 -3.00 -10.46 -10.25
C GLU A 551 -3.97 -11.55 -10.78
N HIS A 552 -5.11 -11.15 -11.34
CA HIS A 552 -6.06 -12.08 -11.94
C HIS A 552 -5.48 -12.86 -13.13
N LEU A 553 -4.71 -12.20 -14.01
CA LEU A 553 -4.07 -12.87 -15.15
C LEU A 553 -3.07 -13.93 -14.69
N PHE A 554 -2.26 -13.64 -13.66
CA PHE A 554 -1.33 -14.62 -13.11
C PHE A 554 -2.06 -15.86 -12.59
N LEU A 555 -3.13 -15.66 -11.80
CA LEU A 555 -3.86 -16.76 -11.17
C LEU A 555 -4.61 -17.64 -12.17
N VAL A 556 -5.19 -17.04 -13.22
CA VAL A 556 -5.99 -17.80 -14.21
C VAL A 556 -5.15 -18.43 -15.32
N SER A 557 -4.10 -17.75 -15.78
CA SER A 557 -3.33 -18.22 -16.95
C SER A 557 -2.04 -18.94 -16.58
N HIS A 558 -1.65 -18.92 -15.30
CA HIS A 558 -0.32 -19.32 -14.83
C HIS A 558 0.84 -18.61 -15.57
N GLN A 559 0.55 -17.52 -16.30
CA GLN A 559 1.52 -16.72 -17.04
C GLN A 559 1.60 -15.33 -16.43
N SER A 560 2.80 -14.89 -16.10
CA SER A 560 3.06 -13.48 -15.82
C SER A 560 3.29 -12.74 -17.14
N SER A 561 2.36 -11.88 -17.54
CA SER A 561 2.63 -11.00 -18.68
C SER A 561 3.65 -9.94 -18.26
N HIS A 562 4.86 -9.96 -18.84
CA HIS A 562 5.89 -8.95 -18.57
C HIS A 562 5.60 -7.59 -19.22
N ARG A 563 4.40 -7.38 -19.80
CA ARG A 563 4.14 -6.15 -20.56
C ARG A 563 4.24 -4.95 -19.61
N PRO A 564 5.25 -4.08 -19.79
CA PRO A 564 5.47 -2.97 -18.87
C PRO A 564 4.29 -2.00 -18.96
N PHE A 565 3.93 -1.42 -17.82
CA PHE A 565 2.87 -0.40 -17.68
C PHE A 565 3.34 0.96 -18.22
N VAL A 566 3.86 0.96 -19.45
CA VAL A 566 4.46 2.13 -20.09
C VAL A 566 3.40 3.19 -20.34
N GLY A 567 2.18 2.77 -20.73
CA GLY A 567 1.08 3.67 -21.06
C GLY A 567 0.80 4.71 -19.97
N PRO A 568 0.40 4.31 -18.76
CA PRO A 568 0.02 5.32 -17.75
C PRO A 568 1.18 6.02 -17.06
N MET A 569 2.41 5.47 -17.10
CA MET A 569 3.61 6.22 -16.70
C MET A 569 3.94 7.32 -17.71
N LEU A 570 3.82 7.04 -19.01
CA LEU A 570 3.91 8.07 -20.06
C LEU A 570 2.78 9.08 -19.94
N THR A 571 1.55 8.64 -19.64
CA THR A 571 0.42 9.55 -19.38
C THR A 571 0.68 10.44 -18.16
N ALA A 572 1.27 9.90 -17.09
CA ALA A 572 1.64 10.68 -15.91
C ALA A 572 2.74 11.71 -16.20
N GLY A 573 3.78 11.32 -16.92
CA GLY A 573 4.82 12.26 -17.38
C GLY A 573 4.24 13.35 -18.28
N ALA A 574 3.34 12.98 -19.19
CA ALA A 574 2.63 13.91 -20.06
C ALA A 574 1.63 14.82 -19.31
N LEU A 575 1.10 14.40 -18.16
CA LEU A 575 0.22 15.22 -17.32
C LEU A 575 0.99 16.18 -16.39
N LEU A 576 2.23 15.85 -16.02
CA LEU A 576 3.09 16.73 -15.22
C LEU A 576 3.80 17.80 -16.07
N LEU A 577 4.06 17.52 -17.35
CA LEU A 577 4.74 18.44 -18.27
C LEU A 577 4.01 19.80 -18.46
N PRO A 578 2.68 19.86 -18.64
CA PRO A 578 1.95 21.12 -18.79
C PRO A 578 2.08 22.04 -17.58
N GLY A 579 2.32 21.47 -16.39
CA GLY A 579 2.59 22.26 -15.18
C GLY A 579 3.92 22.97 -15.17
N LEU A 580 4.95 22.35 -15.74
CA LEU A 580 6.25 22.99 -15.95
C LEU A 580 6.16 24.14 -16.98
N VAL A 581 5.35 23.95 -18.03
CA VAL A 581 5.17 24.96 -19.08
C VAL A 581 4.39 26.17 -18.58
N THR A 582 3.33 25.96 -17.79
CA THR A 582 2.48 27.05 -17.26
C THR A 582 3.14 27.84 -16.14
N TYR A 583 4.02 27.24 -15.32
CA TYR A 583 4.77 27.97 -14.30
C TYR A 583 5.78 28.98 -14.86
N SER A 584 6.23 28.78 -16.11
CA SER A 584 7.30 29.59 -16.72
C SER A 584 6.82 30.93 -17.32
N PHE A 585 5.50 31.18 -17.41
CA PHE A 585 4.96 32.39 -18.03
C PHE A 585 4.14 33.22 -17.03
N GLY A 586 4.67 34.39 -16.64
CA GLY A 586 4.01 35.31 -15.70
C GLY A 586 3.18 36.42 -16.37
N SER A 587 2.11 36.84 -15.67
CA SER A 587 1.20 38.00 -15.91
C SER A 587 -0.07 37.75 -16.74
N LEU A 588 -1.17 38.44 -16.36
CA LEU A 588 -2.59 38.53 -16.84
C LEU A 588 -3.28 37.34 -17.58
N ARG A 589 -2.55 36.55 -18.37
CA ARG A 589 -2.92 35.23 -18.92
C ARG A 589 -3.37 34.23 -17.86
N LEU A 590 -3.00 34.43 -16.60
CA LEU A 590 -3.30 33.52 -15.47
C LEU A 590 -4.78 33.12 -15.33
N ARG A 591 -5.75 34.00 -15.67
CA ARG A 591 -7.19 33.68 -15.54
C ARG A 591 -7.71 32.77 -16.66
N LEU A 592 -7.25 33.00 -17.90
CA LEU A 592 -7.54 32.14 -19.05
C LEU A 592 -6.80 30.81 -18.90
N GLU A 593 -5.56 30.83 -18.44
CA GLU A 593 -4.78 29.62 -18.16
C GLU A 593 -5.39 28.78 -17.04
N LEU A 594 -5.92 29.40 -15.96
CA LEU A 594 -6.62 28.67 -14.90
C LEU A 594 -7.87 27.96 -15.44
N LEU A 595 -8.69 28.63 -16.26
CA LEU A 595 -9.85 28.02 -16.92
C LEU A 595 -9.44 26.91 -17.89
N THR A 596 -8.33 27.07 -18.59
CA THR A 596 -7.77 26.09 -19.54
C THR A 596 -7.24 24.86 -18.81
N VAL A 597 -6.56 25.03 -17.67
CA VAL A 597 -6.10 23.95 -16.80
C VAL A 597 -7.28 23.22 -16.14
N LEU A 598 -8.29 23.96 -15.67
CA LEU A 598 -9.49 23.36 -15.07
C LEU A 598 -10.30 22.55 -16.09
N ALA A 599 -10.52 23.11 -17.28
CA ALA A 599 -11.21 22.44 -18.38
C ALA A 599 -10.42 21.21 -18.87
N GLY A 600 -9.10 21.32 -19.03
CA GLY A 600 -8.22 20.20 -19.37
C GLY A 600 -8.27 19.09 -18.31
N SER A 601 -8.27 19.46 -17.03
CA SER A 601 -8.38 18.50 -15.93
C SER A 601 -9.73 17.77 -15.93
N ILE A 602 -10.83 18.48 -16.19
CA ILE A 602 -12.18 17.89 -16.32
C ILE A 602 -12.24 16.93 -17.52
N VAL A 603 -11.71 17.32 -18.68
CA VAL A 603 -11.66 16.47 -19.88
C VAL A 603 -10.85 15.21 -19.63
N VAL A 604 -9.70 15.32 -18.95
CA VAL A 604 -8.89 14.17 -18.53
C VAL A 604 -9.65 13.27 -17.57
N LEU A 605 -10.34 13.83 -16.56
CA LEU A 605 -11.16 13.04 -15.64
C LEU A 605 -12.29 12.29 -16.37
N LEU A 606 -12.95 12.93 -17.34
CA LEU A 606 -13.97 12.30 -18.17
C LEU A 606 -13.40 11.19 -19.07
N LEU A 607 -12.23 11.41 -19.67
CA LEU A 607 -11.49 10.41 -20.44
C LEU A 607 -11.10 9.19 -19.59
N LEU A 608 -10.56 9.43 -18.40
CA LEU A 608 -10.19 8.38 -17.46
C LEU A 608 -11.42 7.61 -16.95
N ALA A 609 -12.55 8.29 -16.72
CA ALA A 609 -13.81 7.65 -16.38
C ALA A 609 -14.33 6.76 -17.52
N ALA A 610 -14.25 7.22 -18.77
CA ALA A 610 -14.64 6.45 -19.95
C ALA A 610 -13.74 5.20 -20.13
N ILE A 611 -12.42 5.35 -20.01
CA ILE A 611 -11.48 4.22 -20.06
C ILE A 611 -11.76 3.22 -18.92
N GLY A 612 -11.98 3.72 -17.69
CA GLY A 612 -12.31 2.88 -16.54
C GLY A 612 -13.60 2.08 -16.74
N HIS A 613 -14.59 2.66 -17.43
CA HIS A 613 -15.86 1.99 -17.73
C HIS A 613 -15.71 0.90 -18.81
N VAL A 614 -14.88 1.13 -19.83
CA VAL A 614 -14.55 0.11 -20.86
C VAL A 614 -13.77 -1.06 -20.26
N VAL A 615 -12.94 -0.81 -19.24
CA VAL A 615 -12.12 -1.84 -18.58
C VAL A 615 -12.91 -2.65 -17.53
N LYS A 616 -14.06 -2.17 -17.07
CA LYS A 616 -14.83 -2.75 -15.94
C LYS A 616 -15.70 -3.96 -16.26
N ASP A 617 -15.83 -4.38 -17.53
CA ASP A 617 -16.69 -5.52 -17.91
C ASP A 617 -15.86 -6.75 -18.38
N PRO A 618 -15.29 -7.53 -17.43
CA PRO A 618 -14.47 -8.71 -17.74
C PRO A 618 -15.28 -10.01 -17.94
N ALA A 619 -16.61 -9.98 -17.77
CA ALA A 619 -17.43 -11.20 -17.74
C ALA A 619 -17.89 -11.69 -19.11
N ARG A 620 -17.55 -11.00 -20.21
CA ARG A 620 -17.81 -11.50 -21.57
C ARG A 620 -16.56 -12.20 -22.11
N PRO A 621 -16.52 -13.54 -22.18
CA PRO A 621 -15.46 -14.21 -22.91
C PRO A 621 -15.48 -13.71 -24.36
N TYR A 622 -14.33 -13.26 -24.85
CA TYR A 622 -14.14 -13.04 -26.28
C TYR A 622 -14.28 -14.40 -26.96
N GLY A 623 -15.47 -14.68 -27.48
CA GLY A 623 -15.70 -15.85 -28.33
C GLY A 623 -14.76 -15.83 -29.55
N PRO A 624 -14.54 -16.99 -30.18
CA PRO A 624 -13.66 -17.10 -31.35
C PRO A 624 -14.04 -16.06 -32.42
N LEU A 625 -13.02 -15.40 -32.98
CA LEU A 625 -13.08 -14.31 -33.97
C LEU A 625 -13.55 -14.78 -35.35
N THR A 626 -14.63 -15.57 -35.42
CA THR A 626 -15.27 -15.99 -36.66
C THR A 626 -16.79 -15.98 -36.46
N GLY A 627 -17.37 -14.78 -36.41
CA GLY A 627 -18.79 -14.60 -36.72
C GLY A 627 -18.97 -14.65 -38.24
N LYS A 628 -20.08 -15.24 -38.72
CA LYS A 628 -20.38 -15.43 -40.14
C LYS A 628 -20.53 -14.14 -40.96
N ASP A 629 -20.66 -12.99 -40.29
CA ASP A 629 -20.79 -11.69 -40.94
C ASP A 629 -19.49 -10.91 -40.72
N GLY A 630 -18.69 -10.78 -41.78
CA GLY A 630 -17.34 -10.23 -41.79
C GLY A 630 -17.24 -8.72 -41.50
N GLU A 631 -17.92 -8.21 -40.48
CA GLU A 631 -17.77 -6.83 -40.02
C GLU A 631 -16.91 -6.73 -38.76
N LEU A 632 -15.78 -6.04 -38.92
CA LEU A 632 -14.80 -5.69 -37.90
C LEU A 632 -15.40 -4.84 -36.77
N ARG A 633 -15.91 -5.49 -35.71
CA ARG A 633 -16.31 -4.84 -34.44
C ARG A 633 -15.16 -4.15 -33.67
N ARG A 634 -13.92 -4.18 -34.16
CA ARG A 634 -12.82 -3.38 -33.60
C ARG A 634 -12.99 -1.87 -33.88
N GLY A 635 -13.81 -1.49 -34.86
CA GLY A 635 -13.96 -0.09 -35.26
C GLY A 635 -14.47 0.86 -34.18
N SER A 636 -15.44 0.46 -33.33
CA SER A 636 -16.15 1.44 -32.49
C SER A 636 -15.35 1.96 -31.28
N VAL A 637 -14.53 1.11 -30.67
CA VAL A 637 -13.68 1.51 -29.53
C VAL A 637 -12.53 2.38 -30.00
N TRP A 638 -11.90 2.02 -31.13
CA TRP A 638 -10.85 2.82 -31.75
C TRP A 638 -11.40 4.14 -32.30
N ALA A 639 -12.57 4.14 -32.95
CA ALA A 639 -13.23 5.37 -33.41
C ALA A 639 -13.57 6.31 -32.25
N SER A 640 -14.00 5.78 -31.10
CA SER A 640 -14.24 6.59 -29.90
C SER A 640 -12.94 7.16 -29.33
N CYS A 641 -11.85 6.38 -29.32
CA CYS A 641 -10.53 6.86 -28.87
C CYS A 641 -9.93 7.90 -29.84
N PHE A 642 -10.04 7.68 -31.15
CA PHE A 642 -9.57 8.63 -32.17
C PHE A 642 -10.42 9.91 -32.19
N GLY A 643 -11.73 9.83 -31.97
CA GLY A 643 -12.60 10.99 -31.81
C GLY A 643 -12.22 11.84 -30.60
N LEU A 644 -11.88 11.20 -29.47
CA LEU A 644 -11.42 11.90 -28.26
C LEU A 644 -10.03 12.50 -28.41
N ILE A 645 -9.11 11.82 -29.10
CA ILE A 645 -7.78 12.36 -29.45
C ILE A 645 -7.93 13.56 -30.41
N GLY A 646 -8.81 13.46 -31.41
CA GLY A 646 -9.13 14.54 -32.32
C GLY A 646 -9.71 15.77 -31.61
N ALA A 647 -10.61 15.56 -30.64
CA ALA A 647 -11.15 16.63 -29.81
C ALA A 647 -10.08 17.29 -28.93
N ALA A 648 -9.16 16.51 -28.35
CA ALA A 648 -8.05 17.04 -27.57
C ALA A 648 -7.06 17.85 -28.43
N LEU A 649 -6.74 17.38 -29.65
CA LEU A 649 -5.87 18.08 -30.59
C LEU A 649 -6.52 19.37 -31.13
N ALA A 650 -7.82 19.35 -31.43
CA ALA A 650 -8.58 20.53 -31.82
C ALA A 650 -8.61 21.59 -30.69
N TRP A 651 -8.70 21.14 -29.44
CA TRP A 651 -8.63 22.03 -28.27
C TRP A 651 -7.22 22.61 -28.07
N ILE A 652 -6.15 21.82 -28.26
CA ILE A 652 -4.76 22.33 -28.23
C ILE A 652 -4.55 23.37 -29.34
N ALA A 653 -5.07 23.12 -30.54
CA ALA A 653 -5.04 24.09 -31.64
C ALA A 653 -5.81 25.39 -31.31
N TRP A 654 -6.96 25.27 -30.62
CA TRP A 654 -7.72 26.41 -30.10
C TRP A 654 -6.89 27.25 -29.09
N VAL A 655 -6.24 26.63 -28.11
CA VAL A 655 -5.38 27.33 -27.13
C VAL A 655 -4.23 28.06 -27.83
N LEU A 656 -3.60 27.43 -28.81
CA LEU A 656 -2.48 28.02 -29.57
C LEU A 656 -2.93 29.18 -30.47
N MET A 657 -4.13 29.11 -31.08
CA MET A 657 -4.66 30.21 -31.88
C MET A 657 -5.12 31.41 -31.03
N VAL A 658 -5.70 31.16 -29.85
CA VAL A 658 -6.15 32.23 -28.94
C VAL A 658 -4.97 32.93 -28.26
N ALA A 659 -3.87 32.23 -28.00
CA ALA A 659 -2.68 32.81 -27.39
C ALA A 659 -1.94 33.84 -28.29
N GLY A 660 -2.29 33.94 -29.58
CA GLY A 660 -1.60 34.78 -30.57
C GLY A 660 -2.36 36.00 -31.10
N SER A 661 -3.53 36.38 -30.55
CA SER A 661 -4.27 37.56 -31.03
C SER A 661 -4.36 38.68 -29.99
N ASP A 662 -3.89 39.88 -30.37
CA ASP A 662 -3.89 41.07 -29.51
C ASP A 662 -5.19 41.90 -29.56
N ASP A 663 -6.15 41.54 -30.44
CA ASP A 663 -7.42 42.27 -30.62
C ASP A 663 -8.63 41.48 -30.11
N LEU A 664 -9.26 42.03 -29.06
CA LEU A 664 -10.44 41.49 -28.38
C LEU A 664 -11.69 41.46 -29.28
N GLY A 665 -11.82 42.40 -30.23
CA GLY A 665 -12.97 42.47 -31.14
C GLY A 665 -12.95 41.36 -32.20
N GLY A 666 -11.79 41.13 -32.81
CA GLY A 666 -11.57 40.01 -33.73
C GLY A 666 -11.70 38.63 -33.06
N LEU A 667 -11.40 38.53 -31.77
CA LEU A 667 -11.55 37.31 -30.97
C LEU A 667 -13.03 36.92 -30.80
N ILE A 668 -13.89 37.90 -30.47
CA ILE A 668 -15.34 37.66 -30.25
C ILE A 668 -16.06 37.27 -31.54
N GLY A 669 -15.75 37.90 -32.67
CA GLY A 669 -16.32 37.52 -33.96
C GLY A 669 -15.96 36.10 -34.41
N ARG A 670 -14.72 35.67 -34.14
CA ARG A 670 -14.26 34.30 -34.45
C ARG A 670 -14.82 33.25 -33.49
N LEU A 671 -15.04 33.62 -32.22
CA LEU A 671 -15.67 32.77 -31.21
C LEU A 671 -17.09 32.36 -31.63
N ILE A 672 -17.90 33.30 -32.14
CA ILE A 672 -19.29 33.02 -32.54
C ILE A 672 -19.36 32.06 -33.75
N VAL A 673 -18.48 32.22 -34.74
CA VAL A 673 -18.47 31.38 -35.95
C VAL A 673 -17.98 29.96 -35.65
N ILE A 674 -17.04 29.82 -34.72
CA ILE A 674 -16.43 28.52 -34.38
C ILE A 674 -17.29 27.74 -33.38
N ASP A 675 -17.95 28.39 -32.42
CA ASP A 675 -18.91 27.74 -31.51
C ASP A 675 -20.08 27.15 -32.29
N ALA A 676 -20.57 27.83 -33.33
CA ALA A 676 -21.59 27.30 -34.22
C ALA A 676 -21.11 26.04 -34.98
N ALA A 677 -19.86 26.01 -35.42
CA ALA A 677 -19.25 24.86 -36.11
C ALA A 677 -19.00 23.68 -35.15
N TRP A 678 -18.57 23.95 -33.91
CA TRP A 678 -18.32 22.94 -32.88
C TRP A 678 -19.63 22.29 -32.40
N PHE A 679 -20.69 23.08 -32.25
CA PHE A 679 -22.02 22.58 -31.87
C PHE A 679 -22.64 21.73 -32.99
N ALA A 680 -22.45 22.11 -34.26
CA ALA A 680 -22.86 21.32 -35.42
C ALA A 680 -22.11 19.96 -35.50
N PHE A 681 -20.82 19.94 -35.16
CA PHE A 681 -20.00 18.73 -35.10
C PHE A 681 -20.38 17.82 -33.92
N LEU A 682 -20.66 18.38 -32.75
CA LEU A 682 -21.09 17.62 -31.57
C LEU A 682 -22.48 17.01 -31.77
N ALA A 683 -23.39 17.76 -32.40
CA ALA A 683 -24.73 17.29 -32.74
C ALA A 683 -24.70 16.15 -33.78
N SER A 684 -23.81 16.19 -34.77
CA SER A 684 -23.66 15.10 -35.74
C SER A 684 -23.02 13.85 -35.12
N SER A 685 -22.06 14.03 -34.21
CA SER A 685 -21.37 12.95 -33.49
C SER A 685 -22.27 12.26 -32.45
N LEU A 686 -23.15 13.01 -31.78
CA LEU A 686 -24.14 12.48 -30.83
C LEU A 686 -25.34 11.83 -31.54
N GLY A 687 -25.64 12.22 -32.78
CA GLY A 687 -26.66 11.58 -33.63
C GLY A 687 -26.39 10.10 -33.93
N PHE A 688 -25.15 9.62 -33.75
CA PHE A 688 -24.77 8.21 -33.89
C PHE A 688 -25.15 7.33 -32.68
N VAL A 689 -25.57 7.91 -31.55
CA VAL A 689 -25.99 7.16 -30.35
C VAL A 689 -27.50 7.35 -30.12
N LYS A 690 -28.31 6.70 -30.96
CA LYS A 690 -29.77 6.65 -30.73
C LYS A 690 -30.08 5.86 -29.44
N GLY A 691 -30.73 6.52 -28.48
CA GLY A 691 -31.60 5.86 -27.49
C GLY A 691 -31.12 5.73 -26.04
N SER A 692 -29.98 6.28 -25.63
CA SER A 692 -29.54 6.16 -24.22
C SER A 692 -30.08 7.31 -23.34
N ARG A 693 -30.53 7.00 -22.12
CA ARG A 693 -30.91 8.02 -21.09
C ARG A 693 -29.75 8.98 -20.77
N LEU A 694 -28.50 8.57 -21.03
CA LEU A 694 -27.30 9.37 -20.78
C LEU A 694 -27.18 10.57 -21.74
N SER A 695 -27.53 10.41 -23.03
CA SER A 695 -27.51 11.55 -23.96
C SER A 695 -28.59 12.58 -23.63
N GLN A 696 -29.70 12.15 -23.04
CA GLN A 696 -30.77 13.03 -22.55
C GLN A 696 -30.32 13.84 -21.31
N CYS A 697 -29.62 13.20 -20.36
CA CYS A 697 -29.09 13.90 -19.18
C CYS A 697 -27.98 14.91 -19.52
N ILE A 698 -27.10 14.58 -20.49
CA ILE A 698 -26.02 15.47 -20.92
C ILE A 698 -26.58 16.71 -21.64
N ALA A 699 -27.60 16.54 -22.50
CA ALA A 699 -28.25 17.66 -23.20
C ALA A 699 -28.96 18.61 -22.23
N VAL A 700 -29.69 18.08 -21.23
CA VAL A 700 -30.38 18.90 -20.21
C VAL A 700 -29.37 19.61 -19.30
N ALA A 701 -28.28 18.94 -18.90
CA ALA A 701 -27.24 19.56 -18.08
C ALA A 701 -26.51 20.70 -18.82
N GLY A 702 -26.23 20.52 -20.11
CA GLY A 702 -25.62 21.55 -20.96
C GLY A 702 -26.51 22.78 -21.15
N LEU A 703 -27.80 22.59 -21.40
CA LEU A 703 -28.79 23.67 -21.52
C LEU A 703 -28.98 24.43 -20.20
N THR A 704 -29.00 23.73 -19.06
CA THR A 704 -29.20 24.35 -17.75
C THR A 704 -27.97 25.16 -17.30
N ALA A 705 -26.77 24.73 -17.69
CA ALA A 705 -25.52 25.43 -17.39
C ALA A 705 -25.32 26.74 -18.20
N LEU A 706 -26.04 26.91 -19.31
CA LEU A 706 -25.96 28.12 -20.15
C LEU A 706 -26.87 29.26 -19.68
N ILE A 707 -27.91 28.96 -18.89
CA ILE A 707 -28.89 29.95 -18.40
C ILE A 707 -28.23 31.07 -17.56
N PRO A 708 -27.28 30.80 -16.63
CA PRO A 708 -26.62 31.86 -15.87
C PRO A 708 -25.72 32.75 -16.74
N VAL A 709 -25.12 32.19 -17.79
CA VAL A 709 -24.19 32.92 -18.68
C VAL A 709 -24.93 34.00 -19.48
N PHE A 710 -26.15 33.71 -19.94
CA PHE A 710 -26.98 34.68 -20.67
C PHE A 710 -27.67 35.71 -19.75
N LEU A 711 -27.98 35.35 -18.51
CA LEU A 711 -28.58 36.28 -17.54
C LEU A 711 -27.59 37.33 -17.00
N THR A 712 -26.27 37.13 -17.20
CA THR A 712 -25.23 38.02 -16.66
C THR A 712 -24.83 39.17 -17.62
N TYR A 713 -25.25 39.13 -18.89
CA TYR A 713 -24.89 40.16 -19.90
C TYR A 713 -26.13 40.74 -20.61
N PRO A 714 -26.67 41.89 -20.14
CA PRO A 714 -27.99 42.39 -20.55
C PRO A 714 -28.04 43.11 -21.92
N PHE A 715 -26.94 43.23 -22.66
CA PHE A 715 -26.88 44.15 -23.82
C PHE A 715 -27.25 43.56 -25.20
N HIS A 716 -27.63 42.29 -25.32
CA HIS A 716 -28.02 41.69 -26.61
C HIS A 716 -29.28 40.80 -26.52
N ILE A 717 -30.36 41.36 -25.99
CA ILE A 717 -31.64 40.65 -25.81
C ILE A 717 -32.30 40.29 -27.15
N ALA A 718 -32.08 41.07 -28.22
CA ALA A 718 -32.76 40.85 -29.49
C ALA A 718 -32.23 39.63 -30.30
N SER A 719 -30.92 39.37 -30.34
CA SER A 719 -30.38 38.22 -31.11
C SER A 719 -30.43 36.90 -30.32
N GLY A 720 -30.32 36.97 -28.99
CA GLY A 720 -30.45 35.81 -28.11
C GLY A 720 -31.87 35.24 -28.10
N ALA A 721 -32.89 36.10 -28.06
CA ALA A 721 -34.29 35.67 -28.13
C ALA A 721 -34.62 34.99 -29.46
N CYS A 722 -34.17 35.54 -30.60
CA CYS A 722 -34.36 34.93 -31.91
C CYS A 722 -33.66 33.56 -32.04
N THR A 723 -32.49 33.39 -31.42
CA THR A 723 -31.75 32.12 -31.47
C THR A 723 -32.41 31.05 -30.61
N ILE A 724 -32.95 31.42 -29.44
CA ILE A 724 -33.69 30.51 -28.56
C ILE A 724 -35.02 30.08 -29.21
N VAL A 725 -35.74 31.01 -29.84
CA VAL A 725 -36.97 30.71 -30.59
C VAL A 725 -36.66 29.82 -31.80
N ALA A 726 -35.60 30.10 -32.57
CA ALA A 726 -35.18 29.26 -33.68
C ALA A 726 -34.77 27.83 -33.25
N LEU A 727 -34.07 27.70 -32.12
CA LEU A 727 -33.70 26.40 -31.53
C LEU A 727 -34.91 25.62 -31.00
N ALA A 728 -35.88 26.31 -30.40
CA ALA A 728 -37.14 25.71 -29.95
C ALA A 728 -37.99 25.24 -31.14
N CYS A 729 -38.08 26.02 -32.21
CA CYS A 729 -38.79 25.66 -33.43
C CYS A 729 -38.12 24.49 -34.16
N ALA A 730 -36.79 24.48 -34.28
CA ALA A 730 -36.05 23.37 -34.88
C ALA A 730 -36.21 22.07 -34.08
N TYR A 731 -36.18 22.14 -32.74
CA TYR A 731 -36.39 20.99 -31.86
C TYR A 731 -37.82 20.43 -31.94
N LEU A 732 -38.84 21.30 -32.04
CA LEU A 732 -40.24 20.89 -32.16
C LEU A 732 -40.60 20.36 -33.56
N SER A 733 -39.98 20.88 -34.61
CA SER A 733 -40.15 20.40 -36.00
C SER A 733 -39.55 18.99 -36.19
N VAL A 734 -38.39 18.70 -35.60
CA VAL A 734 -37.79 17.34 -35.61
C VAL A 734 -38.65 16.29 -34.87
N ARG A 735 -39.60 16.73 -34.03
CA ARG A 735 -40.51 15.88 -33.25
C ARG A 735 -41.92 15.77 -33.86
N GLY A 736 -42.23 16.47 -34.95
CA GLY A 736 -43.52 16.38 -35.66
C GLY A 736 -44.70 17.15 -35.05
N PHE A 737 -44.46 18.21 -34.26
CA PHE A 737 -45.52 19.02 -33.62
C PHE A 737 -45.69 20.38 -34.32
N ASP A 738 -46.37 20.41 -35.48
CA ASP A 738 -46.50 21.63 -36.30
C ASP A 738 -47.37 22.73 -35.67
N GLU A 739 -48.46 22.39 -34.96
CA GLU A 739 -49.40 23.39 -34.42
C GLU A 739 -48.85 24.10 -33.15
N ALA A 740 -48.00 23.43 -32.38
CA ALA A 740 -47.36 24.00 -31.19
C ALA A 740 -46.20 24.93 -31.55
N ALA A 741 -45.46 24.62 -32.62
CA ALA A 741 -44.42 25.51 -33.15
C ALA A 741 -45.04 26.80 -33.71
N ARG A 742 -46.21 26.74 -34.35
CA ARG A 742 -46.91 27.91 -34.90
C ARG A 742 -47.40 28.89 -33.81
N ARG A 743 -47.85 28.39 -32.67
CA ARG A 743 -48.29 29.21 -31.51
C ARG A 743 -47.16 29.80 -30.68
N LEU A 744 -45.95 29.28 -30.82
CA LEU A 744 -44.75 29.79 -30.14
C LEU A 744 -44.03 30.87 -30.98
N VAL A 745 -44.29 30.89 -32.30
CA VAL A 745 -43.72 31.87 -33.24
C VAL A 745 -44.56 33.14 -33.34
N LEU A 746 -45.89 33.04 -33.23
CA LEU A 746 -46.79 34.19 -32.99
C LEU A 746 -46.60 34.71 -31.56
#